data_AF-A0A0D0QG17-F1
#
_entry.id   AF-A0A0D0QG17-F1
#
_cell.length_a   1.000
_cell.length_b   1.000
_cell.length_c   1.000
_cell.angle_alpha   90.00
_cell.angle_beta   90.00
_cell.angle_gamma   90.00
#
_symmetry.space_group_name_H-M   'P 1'
#
loop_
_entity.id
_entity.type
_entity.pdbx_description
1 polymer ?
#
loop_
_entity_poly.entity_id
_entity_poly.type
_entity_poly.pdbx_seq_one_letter_code
_entity_poly.pdbx_strand_id
1 'polypeptide(L)'
;MAAQPLAIETEADEAADGPASAAEPRSEETWRDGARAASSGDSAVPSAAPAPPPPPPRRGKLGATVRPLLLLIAAPLVFVLALPVLMLGQEITAPSWITSRVEAQAAEMLGGGAIDVGEITLTVGRDLHPVIRLRHGRLIDAAGTELVRLPEAEIQLSPRGLILRREVLPQEIRLVGGALALRRQGDGRLAMSFEGAGEGPAVGTEGAPGAVAVSPDALAALFERPALEAIEAISAEGLIVNYLDERAGRAWTLDAGRVRLDRRGGLAVAASASLITGRSYVTDVALSLDRPGGAGAAQVALTVSRAASRDIATQSPALAWLAVLDAPLSVSSRAEIAGDGTLGEVSATLEIGAGTLRPSGGAQPLGFEEAKAYLRFDAAEGRVEFDEVQVASDWGSLAASGRATFGDLSGGLPKSLVGQFAFSNISIEPPGVYQSPLRLPSAEADFRLRLDPFRVEVGQVLLTGERGTQVIADGEVTAGQDGWAVAAQARIPRLGVRRAVELWPPGLLPGTRDWFDRNLTAGVLTDVAAVLRLRSGAAPLIWVSSDFEGATARLVPTLPPVEAGAGRLTFQDRRIAVALDRGRIEAPQGGTVDAAGTTFVLEDAGAHPLMARVELRTESTITAALSLLDLPPFGYPSGGGLATDVAEGRARVEGRLDFPLGDDRPPERVDWDIAASLSGVSSAGLLPGGRQLAAQALTMEVDRGRLSVGGRMRIGAVPVQATWSRALGEGSAGTARIEGEVTLSPEFLDEFGIALPDGMVRGEGQGRVSLTFPASGPPSFALSSDLRGVGLSIPEIGWSKAPAAVGSLEVAGTLGDTPRVDRLVLSAPGLDAAGSVTLREDGAGLDRLALSRLRVGGWLDAPVTLVGRGGAAPGVVLDGGSLDLRDAAFGGGGGGEVGPLTVTLDRLQVTEGIALTAFRGEFGGAGGLSGTFTGRINGGTAVQGTLVPENGRFAVRVRSADAGGAIRDAGFLPNATGGSLDLVLRPVGGEGTFDGTAVIRQVRVREAPELAQLLDAISVVGLLQQLDGQGLAFDSVDAEFRIAPDRVTIARAAAVGPGLGISVDGYYMPGPGTLDLQGVVSPFYFINAIGSVLTRPGEGLVGFNFTLRGPVGSPEVGVNPLSLLTPGMFREIFRRAPPELGR
;
A
#
# COMPACT_ATOMS: atom_id res chain seq x y z
N MET A 1 33.19 23.18 28.16
CA MET A 1 33.05 24.17 29.25
C MET A 1 32.95 23.42 30.57
N ALA A 2 33.36 24.02 31.69
CA ALA A 2 33.35 23.39 33.00
C ALA A 2 32.61 24.24 34.02
N ALA A 3 31.85 23.60 34.91
CA ALA A 3 31.43 24.15 36.20
C ALA A 3 31.00 22.98 37.11
N GLN A 4 31.56 22.93 38.32
CA GLN A 4 30.96 22.29 39.50
C GLN A 4 30.56 23.43 40.47
N PRO A 5 30.25 23.17 41.76
CA PRO A 5 28.92 22.78 42.20
C PRO A 5 28.38 23.75 43.26
N LEU A 6 27.19 23.49 43.82
CA LEU A 6 26.81 24.01 45.14
C LEU A 6 25.71 23.14 45.76
N ALA A 7 25.76 22.98 47.08
CA ALA A 7 24.77 22.26 47.89
C ALA A 7 24.21 23.19 48.96
N ILE A 8 22.95 22.97 49.36
CA ILE A 8 22.28 23.63 50.48
C ILE A 8 21.41 22.59 51.19
N GLU A 9 21.47 22.56 52.51
CA GLU A 9 20.60 21.80 53.40
C GLU A 9 19.38 22.64 53.81
N THR A 10 18.23 21.99 54.03
CA THR A 10 17.20 22.52 54.96
C THR A 10 16.39 21.38 55.59
N GLU A 11 16.06 21.51 56.86
CA GLU A 11 15.23 20.58 57.64
C GLU A 11 13.75 21.01 57.72
N ALA A 12 12.95 20.13 58.35
CA ALA A 12 11.81 20.42 59.23
C ALA A 12 10.36 20.15 58.74
N ASP A 13 9.55 19.77 59.74
CA ASP A 13 8.11 19.50 59.88
C ASP A 13 7.45 18.52 58.88
N GLU A 14 6.86 17.37 59.26
CA GLU A 14 6.04 16.94 60.43
C GLU A 14 4.55 17.31 60.35
N ALA A 15 3.68 16.32 60.10
CA ALA A 15 2.50 15.96 60.91
C ALA A 15 1.48 15.04 60.17
N ALA A 16 0.97 14.02 60.88
CA ALA A 16 -0.32 13.29 60.70
C ALA A 16 -0.71 12.71 59.31
N ASP A 17 -1.42 11.57 59.19
CA ASP A 17 -2.44 11.02 60.09
C ASP A 17 -2.50 9.46 60.06
N GLY A 18 -3.26 8.86 60.99
CA GLY A 18 -3.64 7.42 61.01
C GLY A 18 -4.91 7.12 60.19
N PRO A 19 -5.61 5.96 60.35
CA PRO A 19 -5.58 4.94 61.43
C PRO A 19 -5.05 3.55 60.94
N ALA A 20 -4.67 2.56 61.78
CA ALA A 20 -5.47 1.67 62.66
C ALA A 20 -6.64 0.93 61.94
N SER A 21 -6.98 -0.35 62.17
CA SER A 21 -6.48 -1.46 63.03
C SER A 21 -6.98 -2.80 62.38
N ALA A 22 -6.83 -4.06 62.83
CA ALA A 22 -6.42 -4.75 64.08
C ALA A 22 -5.95 -6.21 63.68
N ALA A 23 -5.79 -7.27 64.51
CA ALA A 23 -6.03 -7.50 65.95
C ALA A 23 -5.11 -8.61 66.52
N GLU A 24 -4.92 -8.59 67.85
CA GLU A 24 -4.32 -9.66 68.70
C GLU A 24 -5.42 -10.69 69.10
N PRO A 25 -5.11 -11.84 69.74
CA PRO A 25 -5.21 -11.86 71.22
C PRO A 25 -4.21 -12.78 71.97
N ARG A 26 -4.25 -12.69 73.30
CA ARG A 26 -3.26 -13.19 74.29
C ARG A 26 -3.75 -14.36 75.16
N SER A 27 -2.81 -14.92 75.92
CA SER A 27 -2.89 -15.15 77.38
C SER A 27 -1.46 -14.99 77.96
N GLU A 28 -1.17 -14.25 79.04
CA GLU A 28 -1.56 -14.36 80.48
C GLU A 28 -0.93 -15.57 81.20
N GLU A 29 -0.40 -15.54 82.43
CA GLU A 29 -0.22 -14.55 83.53
C GLU A 29 0.93 -15.09 84.47
N THR A 30 1.61 -14.48 85.46
CA THR A 30 1.74 -13.14 86.15
C THR A 30 3.14 -13.12 86.89
N TRP A 31 3.55 -12.41 87.97
CA TRP A 31 2.98 -11.44 88.96
C TRP A 31 4.04 -10.36 89.36
N ARG A 32 4.26 -10.04 90.65
CA ARG A 32 5.13 -8.92 91.15
C ARG A 32 5.55 -9.05 92.63
N ASP A 33 6.37 -8.08 93.08
CA ASP A 33 7.01 -7.88 94.41
C ASP A 33 6.17 -8.06 95.70
N GLY A 34 6.88 -8.30 96.82
CA GLY A 34 6.41 -8.13 98.21
C GLY A 34 7.59 -8.07 99.21
N ALA A 35 7.50 -7.32 100.31
CA ALA A 35 8.69 -6.91 101.10
C ALA A 35 8.56 -6.91 102.65
N ARG A 36 9.72 -7.13 103.31
CA ARG A 36 10.14 -6.76 104.69
C ARG A 36 9.36 -7.24 105.94
N ALA A 37 9.96 -8.25 106.61
CA ALA A 37 10.46 -8.25 108.01
C ALA A 37 9.55 -8.01 109.24
N ALA A 38 9.65 -8.91 110.24
CA ALA A 38 10.03 -8.60 111.65
C ALA A 38 10.12 -9.85 112.58
N SER A 39 10.97 -9.80 113.62
CA SER A 39 10.99 -10.64 114.86
C SER A 39 11.17 -12.18 114.75
N SER A 40 11.74 -12.93 115.72
CA SER A 40 12.51 -12.63 116.96
C SER A 40 13.16 -13.91 117.55
N GLY A 41 14.20 -13.76 118.40
CA GLY A 41 14.82 -14.83 119.21
C GLY A 41 16.22 -15.23 118.73
N ASP A 42 17.28 -14.50 119.11
CA ASP A 42 18.16 -14.72 120.28
C ASP A 42 19.09 -15.97 120.16
N SER A 43 20.36 -15.93 120.58
CA SER A 43 21.01 -15.01 121.54
C SER A 43 22.27 -14.30 121.00
N ALA A 44 22.71 -13.23 121.67
CA ALA A 44 23.71 -12.27 121.18
C ALA A 44 25.09 -12.30 121.86
N VAL A 45 26.14 -12.03 121.05
CA VAL A 45 27.24 -11.03 121.26
C VAL A 45 28.00 -11.02 122.61
N PRO A 46 29.34 -11.13 122.59
CA PRO A 46 30.14 -9.92 122.86
C PRO A 46 31.37 -9.72 121.95
N SER A 47 31.73 -8.45 121.74
CA SER A 47 33.06 -8.00 121.29
C SER A 47 33.94 -7.72 122.51
N ALA A 48 35.27 -7.90 122.39
CA ALA A 48 36.20 -7.60 123.48
C ALA A 48 37.56 -7.09 122.96
N ALA A 49 38.11 -6.10 123.67
CA ALA A 49 39.47 -5.57 123.51
C ALA A 49 40.43 -6.21 124.57
N PRO A 50 41.74 -5.91 124.60
CA PRO A 50 42.76 -6.84 125.12
C PRO A 50 43.02 -6.79 126.65
N ALA A 51 43.43 -7.94 127.21
CA ALA A 51 44.00 -8.10 128.57
C ALA A 51 44.86 -9.42 128.66
N PRO A 52 45.35 -9.93 129.83
CA PRO A 52 46.77 -10.31 130.02
C PRO A 52 47.03 -11.83 130.21
N PRO A 53 48.30 -12.29 130.35
CA PRO A 53 48.66 -13.71 130.18
C PRO A 53 48.66 -14.60 131.46
N PRO A 54 48.38 -15.92 131.33
CA PRO A 54 48.60 -16.94 132.35
C PRO A 54 49.98 -17.68 132.24
N PRO A 55 50.36 -18.57 133.20
CA PRO A 55 51.78 -18.84 133.54
C PRO A 55 52.53 -19.93 132.72
N PRO A 56 53.87 -20.06 132.89
CA PRO A 56 54.71 -20.88 132.01
C PRO A 56 54.76 -22.39 132.37
N PRO A 57 54.67 -23.30 131.38
CA PRO A 57 55.06 -24.70 131.54
C PRO A 57 56.58 -24.84 131.70
N ARG A 58 57.01 -25.86 132.47
CA ARG A 58 58.39 -25.99 132.96
C ARG A 58 59.37 -26.53 131.91
N ARG A 59 60.66 -26.21 132.13
CA ARG A 59 61.83 -26.70 131.38
C ARG A 59 61.85 -28.24 131.26
N GLY A 60 61.81 -28.75 130.03
CA GLY A 60 62.42 -30.03 129.65
C GLY A 60 63.75 -29.78 128.93
N LYS A 61 64.89 -29.93 129.62
CA LYS A 61 66.22 -29.77 129.01
C LYS A 61 66.77 -31.14 128.54
N LEU A 62 66.55 -31.49 127.27
CA LEU A 62 67.24 -32.57 126.53
C LEU A 62 66.88 -32.44 125.03
N GLY A 63 67.81 -32.34 124.07
CA GLY A 63 69.25 -32.09 124.15
C GLY A 63 69.70 -31.15 123.02
N ALA A 64 70.71 -30.31 123.26
CA ALA A 64 71.00 -29.11 122.46
C ALA A 64 71.92 -29.34 121.23
N THR A 65 71.91 -30.54 120.64
CA THR A 65 72.91 -30.96 119.63
C THR A 65 72.35 -31.35 118.26
N VAL A 66 71.05 -31.59 118.11
CA VAL A 66 70.46 -32.06 116.82
C VAL A 66 69.83 -30.94 116.00
N ARG A 67 69.33 -29.87 116.63
CA ARG A 67 68.64 -28.75 115.94
C ARG A 67 69.46 -28.00 114.87
N PRO A 68 70.77 -27.70 115.03
CA PRO A 68 71.52 -27.06 113.95
C PRO A 68 71.72 -28.00 112.77
N LEU A 69 71.91 -29.31 112.99
CA LEU A 69 72.06 -30.29 111.91
C LEU A 69 70.75 -30.49 111.15
N LEU A 70 69.62 -30.58 111.86
CA LEU A 70 68.30 -30.65 111.23
C LEU A 70 67.97 -29.37 110.44
N LEU A 71 68.43 -28.18 110.87
CA LEU A 71 68.31 -26.97 110.07
C LEU A 71 69.32 -26.90 108.92
N LEU A 72 70.55 -27.43 109.06
CA LEU A 72 71.53 -27.46 107.97
C LEU A 72 71.18 -28.47 106.87
N ILE A 73 70.34 -29.46 107.16
CA ILE A 73 69.78 -30.42 106.19
C ILE A 73 68.40 -29.95 105.70
N ALA A 74 67.53 -29.46 106.59
CA ALA A 74 66.21 -28.97 106.19
C ALA A 74 66.26 -27.63 105.45
N ALA A 75 67.27 -26.76 105.66
CA ALA A 75 67.42 -25.55 104.87
C ALA A 75 67.64 -25.86 103.38
N PRO A 76 68.66 -26.63 102.96
CA PRO A 76 68.80 -27.03 101.56
C PRO A 76 67.68 -27.96 101.10
N LEU A 77 67.12 -28.85 101.94
CA LEU A 77 65.98 -29.69 101.53
C LEU A 77 64.71 -28.86 101.26
N VAL A 78 64.42 -27.85 102.09
CA VAL A 78 63.33 -26.90 101.86
C VAL A 78 63.66 -25.95 100.71
N PHE A 79 64.92 -25.55 100.51
CA PHE A 79 65.30 -24.78 99.32
C PHE A 79 65.14 -25.61 98.04
N VAL A 80 65.46 -26.91 98.06
CA VAL A 80 65.30 -27.84 96.93
C VAL A 80 63.83 -28.28 96.72
N LEU A 81 62.99 -28.29 97.76
CA LEU A 81 61.54 -28.48 97.64
C LEU A 81 60.80 -27.19 97.24
N ALA A 82 61.35 -26.02 97.59
CA ALA A 82 60.80 -24.72 97.22
C ALA A 82 61.34 -24.19 95.89
N LEU A 83 62.51 -24.63 95.40
CA LEU A 83 63.05 -24.20 94.10
C LEU A 83 62.06 -24.50 92.96
N PRO A 84 61.47 -25.71 92.85
CA PRO A 84 60.46 -26.00 91.83
C PRO A 84 59.23 -25.09 91.97
N VAL A 85 58.82 -24.77 93.21
CA VAL A 85 57.64 -23.94 93.51
C VAL A 85 57.89 -22.44 93.24
N LEU A 86 59.12 -21.96 93.46
CA LEU A 86 59.57 -20.60 93.12
C LEU A 86 59.84 -20.42 91.63
N MET A 87 60.16 -21.52 90.92
CA MET A 87 60.32 -21.55 89.46
C MET A 87 58.97 -21.68 88.71
N LEU A 88 57.84 -21.90 89.39
CA LEU A 88 56.51 -21.90 88.77
C LEU A 88 56.19 -20.51 88.19
N GLY A 89 56.11 -20.42 86.87
CA GLY A 89 55.86 -19.18 86.14
C GLY A 89 57.08 -18.28 85.97
N GLN A 90 58.31 -18.79 86.11
CA GLN A 90 59.52 -18.11 85.64
C GLN A 90 60.09 -18.81 84.40
N GLU A 91 60.60 -18.02 83.46
CA GLU A 91 61.24 -18.49 82.24
C GLU A 91 62.75 -18.70 82.50
N ILE A 92 63.22 -19.93 82.27
CA ILE A 92 64.58 -20.37 82.59
C ILE A 92 65.32 -20.65 81.28
N THR A 93 66.25 -19.78 80.89
CA THR A 93 67.14 -20.03 79.73
C THR A 93 68.04 -21.23 80.02
N ALA A 94 68.09 -22.18 79.08
CA ALA A 94 68.89 -23.39 79.20
C ALA A 94 70.39 -23.09 79.04
N PRO A 95 71.27 -23.59 79.93
CA PRO A 95 72.72 -23.50 79.73
C PRO A 95 73.17 -24.21 78.45
N SER A 96 74.26 -23.76 77.84
CA SER A 96 74.75 -24.26 76.54
C SER A 96 75.07 -25.75 76.48
N TRP A 97 75.31 -26.42 77.62
CA TRP A 97 75.47 -27.89 77.66
C TRP A 97 74.14 -28.64 77.44
N ILE A 98 73.00 -27.98 77.70
CA ILE A 98 71.67 -28.51 77.38
C ILE A 98 71.39 -28.30 75.89
N THR A 99 71.63 -27.11 75.35
CA THR A 99 71.39 -26.83 73.91
C THR A 99 72.19 -27.80 73.05
N SER A 100 73.51 -27.90 73.27
CA SER A 100 74.38 -28.83 72.52
C SER A 100 73.98 -30.30 72.65
N ARG A 101 73.29 -30.67 73.74
CA ARG A 101 72.80 -32.04 73.96
C ARG A 101 71.46 -32.28 73.26
N VAL A 102 70.57 -31.29 73.25
CA VAL A 102 69.31 -31.32 72.49
C VAL A 102 69.62 -31.37 71.00
N GLU A 103 70.56 -30.56 70.51
CA GLU A 103 71.01 -30.51 69.12
C GLU A 103 71.63 -31.85 68.68
N ALA A 104 72.53 -32.43 69.50
CA ALA A 104 73.12 -33.74 69.23
C ALA A 104 72.11 -34.90 69.27
N GLN A 105 71.17 -34.89 70.23
CA GLN A 105 70.12 -35.91 70.32
C GLN A 105 69.10 -35.76 69.18
N ALA A 106 68.80 -34.54 68.74
CA ALA A 106 67.99 -34.29 67.57
C ALA A 106 68.68 -34.78 66.29
N ALA A 107 69.99 -34.59 66.14
CA ALA A 107 70.75 -35.09 64.98
C ALA A 107 70.71 -36.63 64.87
N GLU A 108 70.80 -37.33 66.00
CA GLU A 108 70.63 -38.79 66.08
C GLU A 108 69.19 -39.21 65.71
N MET A 109 68.17 -38.50 66.18
CA MET A 109 66.76 -38.75 65.84
C MET A 109 66.39 -38.36 64.39
N LEU A 110 67.13 -37.44 63.77
CA LEU A 110 66.94 -36.97 62.39
C LEU A 110 67.75 -37.77 61.36
N GLY A 111 68.46 -38.82 61.77
CA GLY A 111 69.18 -39.71 60.85
C GLY A 111 70.36 -39.06 60.12
N GLY A 112 70.98 -38.03 60.70
CA GLY A 112 72.15 -37.33 60.14
C GLY A 112 71.93 -35.86 59.79
N GLY A 113 70.70 -35.35 59.87
CA GLY A 113 70.45 -33.90 59.88
C GLY A 113 70.92 -33.25 61.19
N ALA A 114 70.76 -31.93 61.29
CA ALA A 114 71.06 -31.16 62.50
C ALA A 114 69.94 -30.15 62.82
N ILE A 115 69.78 -29.83 64.10
CA ILE A 115 69.05 -28.62 64.52
C ILE A 115 70.08 -27.68 65.15
N ASP A 116 69.97 -26.39 64.83
CA ASP A 116 70.70 -25.27 65.44
C ASP A 116 69.67 -24.36 66.11
N VAL A 117 69.82 -24.05 67.40
CA VAL A 117 68.84 -23.24 68.15
C VAL A 117 69.52 -22.14 68.94
N GLY A 118 69.30 -20.88 68.53
CA GLY A 118 69.94 -19.71 69.14
C GLY A 118 69.59 -19.46 70.61
N GLU A 119 68.36 -19.77 71.04
CA GLU A 119 67.97 -19.76 72.46
C GLU A 119 66.95 -20.87 72.75
N ILE A 120 67.14 -21.59 73.87
CA ILE A 120 66.14 -22.49 74.45
C ILE A 120 65.78 -21.97 75.84
N THR A 121 64.49 -21.77 76.13
CA THR A 121 63.99 -21.49 77.48
C THR A 121 62.96 -22.53 77.92
N LEU A 122 62.83 -22.72 79.23
CA LEU A 122 61.85 -23.62 79.86
C LEU A 122 61.04 -22.84 80.89
N THR A 123 59.73 -22.87 80.78
CA THR A 123 58.79 -22.31 81.77
C THR A 123 57.90 -23.42 82.29
N VAL A 124 57.72 -23.55 83.62
CA VAL A 124 56.76 -24.50 84.19
C VAL A 124 55.53 -23.74 84.67
N GLY A 125 54.36 -24.05 84.09
CA GLY A 125 53.09 -23.43 84.46
C GLY A 125 52.62 -23.82 85.86
N ARG A 126 51.73 -23.01 86.46
CA ARG A 126 51.13 -23.28 87.79
C ARG A 126 50.23 -24.53 87.82
N ASP A 127 49.83 -24.96 86.65
CA ASP A 127 49.10 -26.19 86.30
C ASP A 127 50.04 -27.40 86.05
N LEU A 128 51.35 -27.22 86.25
CA LEU A 128 52.42 -28.22 86.10
C LEU A 128 52.70 -28.68 84.66
N HIS A 129 52.21 -27.99 83.63
CA HIS A 129 52.64 -28.19 82.25
C HIS A 129 53.97 -27.46 81.99
N PRO A 130 55.05 -28.17 81.58
CA PRO A 130 56.29 -27.52 81.15
C PRO A 130 56.19 -27.09 79.69
N VAL A 131 56.53 -25.84 79.41
CA VAL A 131 56.60 -25.26 78.05
C VAL A 131 58.07 -24.98 77.74
N ILE A 132 58.59 -25.63 76.70
CA ILE A 132 59.89 -25.30 76.09
C ILE A 132 59.62 -24.25 75.01
N ARG A 133 60.40 -23.17 74.98
CA ARG A 133 60.41 -22.20 73.88
C ARG A 133 61.78 -22.22 73.20
N LEU A 134 61.77 -22.32 71.87
CA LEU A 134 62.94 -22.31 70.99
C LEU A 134 62.90 -21.02 70.19
N ARG A 135 64.00 -20.27 70.10
CA ARG A 135 64.11 -19.07 69.25
C ARG A 135 65.26 -19.19 68.25
N HIS A 136 65.06 -18.60 67.08
CA HIS A 136 66.00 -18.62 65.96
C HIS A 136 66.40 -20.06 65.58
N GLY A 137 65.41 -20.94 65.46
CA GLY A 137 65.62 -22.35 65.14
C GLY A 137 65.87 -22.57 63.65
N ARG A 138 66.88 -23.36 63.32
CA ARG A 138 67.18 -23.83 61.96
C ARG A 138 67.24 -25.36 61.95
N LEU A 139 66.44 -25.97 61.08
CA LEU A 139 66.53 -27.39 60.74
C LEU A 139 67.40 -27.55 59.50
N ILE A 140 68.36 -28.48 59.53
CA ILE A 140 69.34 -28.72 58.46
C ILE A 140 69.33 -30.22 58.12
N ASP A 141 69.39 -30.58 56.84
CA ASP A 141 69.45 -31.98 56.41
C ASP A 141 70.86 -32.61 56.51
N ALA A 142 70.96 -33.90 56.19
CA ALA A 142 72.23 -34.64 56.18
C ALA A 142 73.19 -34.25 55.03
N ALA A 143 72.78 -33.37 54.11
CA ALA A 143 73.61 -32.79 53.06
C ALA A 143 74.09 -31.36 53.40
N GLY A 144 73.63 -30.77 54.51
CA GLY A 144 73.94 -29.40 54.93
C GLY A 144 72.96 -28.34 54.41
N THR A 145 71.84 -28.74 53.82
CA THR A 145 70.79 -27.82 53.33
C THR A 145 69.93 -27.34 54.50
N GLU A 146 69.73 -26.02 54.65
CA GLU A 146 68.78 -25.47 55.63
C GLU A 146 67.34 -25.79 55.18
N LEU A 147 66.69 -26.76 55.82
CA LEU A 147 65.34 -27.21 55.45
C LEU A 147 64.24 -26.24 55.91
N VAL A 148 64.35 -25.72 57.14
CA VAL A 148 63.29 -24.90 57.76
C VAL A 148 63.91 -23.86 58.68
N ARG A 149 63.43 -22.61 58.58
CA ARG A 149 63.77 -21.51 59.50
C ARG A 149 62.54 -21.10 60.31
N LEU A 150 62.62 -21.19 61.63
CA LEU A 150 61.54 -20.83 62.57
C LEU A 150 62.01 -19.71 63.52
N PRO A 151 61.38 -18.51 63.46
CA PRO A 151 61.70 -17.42 64.38
C PRO A 151 61.48 -17.78 65.86
N GLU A 152 60.32 -18.35 66.20
CA GLU A 152 60.03 -18.89 67.54
C GLU A 152 59.12 -20.13 67.47
N ALA A 153 59.31 -21.08 68.39
CA ALA A 153 58.47 -22.27 68.53
C ALA A 153 58.29 -22.63 70.02
N GLU A 154 57.05 -22.75 70.48
CA GLU A 154 56.66 -23.18 71.83
C GLU A 154 56.18 -24.64 71.80
N ILE A 155 56.61 -25.46 72.75
CA ILE A 155 56.29 -26.89 72.87
C ILE A 155 55.87 -27.17 74.31
N GLN A 156 54.59 -27.40 74.54
CA GLN A 156 54.03 -27.82 75.82
C GLN A 156 54.14 -29.34 75.95
N LEU A 157 54.74 -29.82 77.05
CA LEU A 157 54.98 -31.23 77.30
C LEU A 157 53.97 -31.84 78.27
N SER A 158 53.62 -33.11 78.05
CA SER A 158 52.71 -33.85 78.91
C SER A 158 53.33 -34.12 80.30
N PRO A 159 52.71 -33.67 81.40
CA PRO A 159 53.18 -33.96 82.76
C PRO A 159 53.16 -35.46 83.06
N ARG A 160 52.22 -36.20 82.46
CA ARG A 160 52.13 -37.66 82.56
C ARG A 160 53.32 -38.33 81.86
N GLY A 161 53.71 -37.85 80.68
CA GLY A 161 54.90 -38.34 79.96
C GLY A 161 56.16 -38.19 80.79
N LEU A 162 56.44 -36.98 81.24
CA LEU A 162 57.67 -36.65 81.98
C LEU A 162 57.74 -37.32 83.37
N ILE A 163 56.64 -37.34 84.13
CA ILE A 163 56.63 -37.83 85.52
C ILE A 163 56.44 -39.35 85.60
N LEU A 164 55.58 -39.94 84.77
CA LEU A 164 55.21 -41.37 84.86
C LEU A 164 55.98 -42.25 83.88
N ARG A 165 56.16 -41.82 82.62
CA ARG A 165 56.91 -42.59 81.60
C ARG A 165 58.39 -42.22 81.53
N ARG A 166 58.78 -41.01 81.99
CA ARG A 166 60.10 -40.37 81.79
C ARG A 166 60.40 -40.05 80.32
N GLU A 167 59.36 -39.82 79.53
CA GLU A 167 59.42 -39.55 78.10
C GLU A 167 59.08 -38.09 77.82
N VAL A 168 59.80 -37.47 76.88
CA VAL A 168 59.49 -36.13 76.37
C VAL A 168 58.37 -36.28 75.34
N LEU A 169 57.13 -36.13 75.79
CA LEU A 169 55.92 -36.26 74.98
C LEU A 169 55.29 -34.89 74.75
N PRO A 170 55.37 -34.31 73.53
CA PRO A 170 54.67 -33.08 73.18
C PRO A 170 53.14 -33.26 73.26
N GLN A 171 52.46 -32.26 73.81
CA GLN A 171 51.01 -32.21 73.98
C GLN A 171 50.39 -31.06 73.20
N GLU A 172 50.99 -29.86 73.25
CA GLU A 172 50.68 -28.78 72.29
C GLU A 172 51.97 -28.21 71.67
N ILE A 173 51.91 -27.83 70.39
CA ILE A 173 53.00 -27.15 69.68
C ILE A 173 52.45 -25.85 69.08
N ARG A 174 53.22 -24.75 69.17
CA ARG A 174 52.90 -23.46 68.57
C ARG A 174 54.12 -22.88 67.86
N LEU A 175 53.99 -22.60 66.57
CA LEU A 175 55.04 -21.99 65.74
C LEU A 175 54.70 -20.53 65.49
N VAL A 176 55.69 -19.64 65.51
CA VAL A 176 55.50 -18.20 65.26
C VAL A 176 56.48 -17.74 64.18
N GLY A 177 55.91 -17.29 63.07
CA GLY A 177 56.63 -16.96 61.84
C GLY A 177 57.09 -18.19 61.05
N GLY A 178 57.70 -17.92 59.89
CA GLY A 178 58.15 -18.94 58.93
C GLY A 178 57.58 -18.68 57.53
N ALA A 179 58.20 -19.27 56.52
CA ALA A 179 57.80 -19.12 55.13
C ALA A 179 57.70 -20.48 54.43
N LEU A 180 56.66 -20.64 53.61
CA LEU A 180 56.27 -21.89 52.96
C LEU A 180 56.14 -21.66 51.45
N ALA A 181 56.80 -22.48 50.65
CA ALA A 181 56.67 -22.50 49.20
C ALA A 181 55.76 -23.67 48.76
N LEU A 182 54.61 -23.33 48.17
CA LEU A 182 53.64 -24.25 47.60
C LEU A 182 53.71 -24.16 46.07
N ARG A 183 53.90 -25.28 45.37
CA ARG A 183 54.04 -25.29 43.90
C ARG A 183 53.04 -26.24 43.26
N ARG A 184 52.16 -25.73 42.40
CA ARG A 184 51.37 -26.55 41.47
C ARG A 184 52.19 -26.80 40.21
N GLN A 185 52.46 -28.08 39.92
CA GLN A 185 53.14 -28.52 38.71
C GLN A 185 52.19 -28.49 37.50
N GLY A 186 52.74 -28.56 36.29
CA GLY A 186 51.98 -28.54 35.03
C GLY A 186 51.02 -29.72 34.84
N ASP A 187 51.18 -30.81 35.58
CA ASP A 187 50.24 -31.95 35.65
C ASP A 187 49.09 -31.72 36.66
N GLY A 188 49.11 -30.62 37.40
CA GLY A 188 48.11 -30.25 38.41
C GLY A 188 48.41 -30.70 39.83
N ARG A 189 49.48 -31.47 40.08
CA ARG A 189 49.91 -31.89 41.44
C ARG A 189 50.41 -30.72 42.28
N LEU A 190 50.26 -30.82 43.60
CA LEU A 190 50.76 -29.84 44.56
C LEU A 190 51.93 -30.40 45.37
N ALA A 191 53.05 -29.70 45.34
CA ALA A 191 54.25 -29.95 46.13
C ALA A 191 54.41 -28.87 47.20
N MET A 192 54.74 -29.28 48.43
CA MET A 192 54.97 -28.37 49.56
C MET A 192 56.43 -28.44 50.02
N SER A 193 56.99 -27.26 50.33
CA SER A 193 58.37 -27.05 50.78
C SER A 193 58.44 -25.83 51.70
N PHE A 194 59.46 -25.75 52.56
CA PHE A 194 59.72 -24.56 53.38
C PHE A 194 60.79 -23.69 52.73
N GLU A 195 60.66 -22.37 52.87
CA GLU A 195 61.55 -21.42 52.20
C GLU A 195 62.92 -21.36 52.90
N GLY A 196 63.98 -21.64 52.13
CA GLY A 196 65.33 -21.89 52.63
C GLY A 196 65.89 -23.22 52.14
N ALA A 197 65.02 -24.22 51.96
CA ALA A 197 65.39 -25.48 51.34
C ALA A 197 65.86 -25.26 49.89
N GLY A 198 66.96 -25.92 49.52
CA GLY A 198 67.38 -26.06 48.13
C GLY A 198 66.50 -27.06 47.37
N GLU A 199 67.05 -27.71 46.34
CA GLU A 199 66.37 -28.80 45.59
C GLU A 199 66.32 -30.13 46.39
N GLY A 200 65.98 -30.04 47.68
CA GLY A 200 65.72 -31.17 48.56
C GLY A 200 64.38 -31.86 48.26
N PRO A 201 64.11 -33.02 48.88
CA PRO A 201 62.91 -33.80 48.61
C PRO A 201 61.64 -33.05 49.06
N ALA A 202 60.89 -32.52 48.09
CA ALA A 202 59.56 -31.99 48.34
C ALA A 202 58.64 -33.07 48.93
N VAL A 203 57.69 -32.68 49.77
CA VAL A 203 56.62 -33.58 50.23
C VAL A 203 55.63 -33.75 49.08
N GLY A 204 55.98 -34.63 48.15
CA GLY A 204 55.18 -34.98 46.99
C GLY A 204 53.95 -35.79 47.41
N THR A 205 52.77 -35.31 47.04
CA THR A 205 51.53 -36.07 47.20
C THR A 205 51.31 -36.95 45.96
N GLU A 206 51.18 -38.27 46.14
CA GLU A 206 50.82 -39.20 45.05
C GLU A 206 49.31 -39.11 44.73
N GLY A 207 48.88 -37.90 44.34
CA GLY A 207 47.49 -37.55 44.07
C GLY A 207 47.14 -37.37 42.60
N ALA A 208 45.83 -37.31 42.35
CA ALA A 208 45.26 -36.93 41.07
C ALA A 208 45.38 -35.41 40.79
N PRO A 209 45.40 -34.98 39.51
CA PRO A 209 45.46 -33.57 39.13
C PRO A 209 44.44 -32.68 39.84
N GLY A 210 44.92 -31.66 40.56
CA GLY A 210 44.08 -30.65 41.20
C GLY A 210 43.78 -30.86 42.69
N ALA A 211 43.90 -32.08 43.22
CA ALA A 211 43.62 -32.38 44.63
C ALA A 211 44.78 -32.02 45.56
N VAL A 212 44.47 -31.55 46.78
CA VAL A 212 45.43 -31.46 47.90
C VAL A 212 45.50 -32.85 48.54
N ALA A 213 46.15 -33.81 47.87
CA ALA A 213 46.11 -35.23 48.22
C ALA A 213 47.02 -35.62 49.40
N VAL A 214 46.88 -34.92 50.53
CA VAL A 214 47.26 -35.47 51.83
C VAL A 214 46.09 -36.35 52.27
N SER A 215 46.20 -37.66 52.11
CA SER A 215 45.10 -38.56 52.45
C SER A 215 44.79 -38.48 53.97
N PRO A 216 43.50 -38.39 54.38
CA PRO A 216 43.15 -38.24 55.79
C PRO A 216 43.67 -39.38 56.67
N ASP A 217 43.77 -40.60 56.13
CA ASP A 217 44.35 -41.74 56.83
C ASP A 217 45.87 -41.59 57.03
N ALA A 218 46.62 -41.12 56.03
CA ALA A 218 48.07 -40.92 56.17
C ALA A 218 48.40 -39.80 57.17
N LEU A 219 47.62 -38.70 57.17
CA LEU A 219 47.79 -37.63 58.14
C LEU A 219 47.46 -38.09 59.57
N ALA A 220 46.41 -38.91 59.76
CA ALA A 220 46.11 -39.52 61.04
C ALA A 220 47.25 -40.46 61.51
N ALA A 221 47.74 -41.34 60.64
CA ALA A 221 48.80 -42.31 60.93
C ALA A 221 50.16 -41.67 61.29
N LEU A 222 50.41 -40.41 60.92
CA LEU A 222 51.58 -39.68 61.43
C LEU A 222 51.51 -39.48 62.96
N PHE A 223 50.33 -39.24 63.52
CA PHE A 223 50.11 -39.03 64.96
C PHE A 223 50.00 -40.34 65.76
N GLU A 224 49.96 -41.49 65.10
CA GLU A 224 50.04 -42.81 65.75
C GLU A 224 51.48 -43.23 66.07
N ARG A 225 52.48 -42.45 65.62
CA ARG A 225 53.90 -42.68 65.95
C ARG A 225 54.17 -42.37 67.43
N PRO A 226 54.95 -43.18 68.17
CA PRO A 226 55.14 -43.00 69.63
C PRO A 226 55.62 -41.60 70.09
N ALA A 227 56.41 -40.90 69.27
CA ALA A 227 56.88 -39.54 69.57
C ALA A 227 55.79 -38.45 69.41
N LEU A 228 54.67 -38.77 68.75
CA LEU A 228 53.57 -37.86 68.41
C LEU A 228 52.21 -38.32 69.00
N GLU A 229 52.14 -39.52 69.58
CA GLU A 229 50.96 -40.16 70.23
C GLU A 229 50.25 -39.24 71.23
N ALA A 230 51.00 -38.36 71.90
CA ALA A 230 50.51 -37.47 72.95
C ALA A 230 50.00 -36.10 72.47
N ILE A 231 50.18 -35.76 71.19
CA ILE A 231 49.82 -34.42 70.67
C ILE A 231 48.30 -34.25 70.68
N GLU A 232 47.80 -33.22 71.35
CA GLU A 232 46.41 -32.78 71.33
C GLU A 232 46.20 -31.64 70.33
N ALA A 233 47.17 -30.73 70.18
CA ALA A 233 47.07 -29.62 69.21
C ALA A 233 48.43 -29.23 68.61
N ILE A 234 48.39 -28.72 67.38
CA ILE A 234 49.50 -27.99 66.74
C ILE A 234 48.93 -26.65 66.24
N SER A 235 49.72 -25.59 66.33
CA SER A 235 49.37 -24.27 65.80
C SER A 235 50.58 -23.60 65.15
N ALA A 236 50.32 -22.71 64.20
CA ALA A 236 51.31 -21.85 63.57
C ALA A 236 50.68 -20.50 63.27
N GLU A 237 51.39 -19.40 63.50
CA GLU A 237 50.87 -18.03 63.34
C GLU A 237 51.91 -17.11 62.68
N GLY A 238 51.49 -16.21 61.79
CA GLY A 238 52.39 -15.31 61.06
C GLY A 238 53.17 -15.99 59.94
N LEU A 239 52.61 -17.05 59.33
CA LEU A 239 53.21 -17.73 58.18
C LEU A 239 53.06 -16.91 56.91
N ILE A 240 54.13 -16.84 56.12
CA ILE A 240 54.10 -16.38 54.73
C ILE A 240 53.97 -17.61 53.82
N VAL A 241 53.07 -17.58 52.84
CA VAL A 241 52.87 -18.68 51.87
C VAL A 241 53.05 -18.17 50.44
N ASN A 242 54.14 -18.58 49.81
CA ASN A 242 54.46 -18.31 48.41
C ASN A 242 53.90 -19.44 47.54
N TYR A 243 52.78 -19.19 46.87
CA TYR A 243 52.08 -20.13 45.99
C TYR A 243 52.40 -19.85 44.51
N LEU A 244 53.09 -20.78 43.85
CA LEU A 244 53.38 -20.79 42.42
C LEU A 244 52.49 -21.82 41.72
N ASP A 245 51.80 -21.45 40.64
CA ASP A 245 51.03 -22.36 39.79
C ASP A 245 51.59 -22.33 38.35
N GLU A 246 52.30 -23.40 37.97
CA GLU A 246 52.94 -23.53 36.66
C GLU A 246 51.95 -23.88 35.55
N ARG A 247 50.79 -24.44 35.89
CA ARG A 247 49.67 -24.68 34.96
C ARG A 247 48.97 -23.37 34.60
N ALA A 248 48.87 -22.44 35.54
CA ALA A 248 48.35 -21.09 35.33
C ALA A 248 49.40 -20.10 34.78
N GLY A 249 50.69 -20.34 35.06
CA GLY A 249 51.78 -19.38 34.80
C GLY A 249 51.76 -18.20 35.77
N ARG A 250 51.34 -18.40 37.03
CA ARG A 250 51.06 -17.32 38.00
C ARG A 250 51.65 -17.61 39.38
N ALA A 251 51.92 -16.57 40.14
CA ALA A 251 52.36 -16.67 41.53
C ALA A 251 51.61 -15.68 42.44
N TRP A 252 51.45 -16.05 43.70
CA TRP A 252 50.76 -15.30 44.74
C TRP A 252 51.51 -15.45 46.08
N THR A 253 51.61 -14.37 46.85
CA THR A 253 52.13 -14.41 48.23
C THR A 253 50.99 -14.11 49.20
N LEU A 254 50.68 -15.05 50.07
CA LEU A 254 49.74 -14.89 51.17
C LEU A 254 50.51 -14.57 52.46
N ASP A 255 49.97 -13.68 53.27
CA ASP A 255 50.55 -13.17 54.52
C ASP A 255 49.57 -13.37 55.69
N ALA A 256 50.02 -13.11 56.92
CA ALA A 256 49.28 -13.32 58.17
C ALA A 256 48.74 -14.75 58.34
N GLY A 257 49.42 -15.73 57.73
CA GLY A 257 49.01 -17.12 57.71
C GLY A 257 48.94 -17.73 59.11
N ARG A 258 47.83 -18.42 59.39
CA ARG A 258 47.60 -19.15 60.63
C ARG A 258 47.12 -20.56 60.31
N VAL A 259 47.61 -21.55 61.04
CA VAL A 259 47.17 -22.95 60.97
C VAL A 259 46.92 -23.44 62.40
N ARG A 260 45.87 -24.21 62.61
CA ARG A 260 45.60 -24.99 63.82
C ARG A 260 45.21 -26.41 63.41
N LEU A 261 45.74 -27.38 64.13
CA LEU A 261 45.33 -28.77 64.14
C LEU A 261 44.91 -29.11 65.58
N ASP A 262 43.80 -29.81 65.75
CA ASP A 262 43.30 -30.30 67.04
C ASP A 262 42.90 -31.77 66.89
N ARG A 263 43.25 -32.61 67.88
CA ARG A 263 43.04 -34.06 67.85
C ARG A 263 42.05 -34.56 68.92
N ARG A 264 41.43 -33.66 69.70
CA ARG A 264 40.70 -34.01 70.94
C ARG A 264 39.38 -34.78 70.74
N GLY A 265 38.82 -34.83 69.53
CA GLY A 265 37.57 -35.56 69.21
C GLY A 265 37.57 -36.30 67.86
N GLY A 266 38.74 -36.41 67.22
CA GLY A 266 38.87 -36.62 65.79
C GLY A 266 40.01 -35.73 65.26
N LEU A 267 40.33 -35.80 63.97
CA LEU A 267 41.32 -34.92 63.35
C LEU A 267 40.63 -33.69 62.76
N ALA A 268 40.81 -32.54 63.41
CA ALA A 268 40.35 -31.25 62.91
C ALA A 268 41.55 -30.38 62.51
N VAL A 269 41.48 -29.72 61.37
CA VAL A 269 42.47 -28.74 60.88
C VAL A 269 41.74 -27.49 60.43
N ALA A 270 42.29 -26.31 60.73
CA ALA A 270 41.81 -25.02 60.26
C ALA A 270 43.02 -24.14 59.87
N ALA A 271 43.02 -23.60 58.67
CA ALA A 271 44.03 -22.68 58.16
C ALA A 271 43.38 -21.40 57.64
N SER A 272 44.07 -20.26 57.74
CA SER A 272 43.65 -19.00 57.13
C SER A 272 44.85 -18.14 56.74
N ALA A 273 44.77 -17.38 55.65
CA ALA A 273 45.79 -16.42 55.23
C ALA A 273 45.16 -15.33 54.35
N SER A 274 45.80 -14.15 54.26
CA SER A 274 45.30 -13.01 53.49
C SER A 274 46.26 -12.65 52.35
N LEU A 275 45.70 -12.43 51.16
CA LEU A 275 46.41 -12.15 49.91
C LEU A 275 46.19 -10.70 49.49
N ILE A 276 47.29 -9.94 49.37
CA ILE A 276 47.28 -8.52 49.02
C ILE A 276 47.88 -8.33 47.62
N THR A 277 47.03 -8.05 46.62
CA THR A 277 47.44 -7.99 45.19
C THR A 277 47.40 -6.58 44.59
N GLY A 278 47.55 -5.54 45.41
CA GLY A 278 47.49 -4.14 44.96
C GLY A 278 46.11 -3.66 44.49
N ARG A 279 45.07 -4.44 44.77
CA ARG A 279 43.66 -4.14 44.46
C ARG A 279 43.03 -3.29 45.57
N SER A 280 41.81 -2.80 45.34
CA SER A 280 40.99 -2.10 46.34
C SER A 280 40.45 -3.00 47.46
N TYR A 281 40.75 -4.30 47.43
CA TYR A 281 40.33 -5.29 48.41
C TYR A 281 41.47 -6.26 48.75
N VAL A 282 41.40 -6.82 49.95
CA VAL A 282 42.21 -7.97 50.38
C VAL A 282 41.42 -9.25 50.07
N THR A 283 42.10 -10.28 49.60
CA THR A 283 41.51 -11.60 49.38
C THR A 283 41.81 -12.49 50.58
N ASP A 284 40.79 -12.92 51.31
CA ASP A 284 40.97 -13.72 52.53
C ASP A 284 40.65 -15.19 52.24
N VAL A 285 41.58 -16.09 52.55
CA VAL A 285 41.45 -17.55 52.33
C VAL A 285 41.33 -18.24 53.68
N ALA A 286 40.35 -19.14 53.82
CA ALA A 286 40.19 -20.01 54.98
C ALA A 286 39.86 -21.45 54.52
N LEU A 287 40.56 -22.42 55.08
CA LEU A 287 40.41 -23.85 54.80
C LEU A 287 40.16 -24.56 56.13
N SER A 288 39.22 -25.51 56.17
CA SER A 288 39.12 -26.46 57.27
C SER A 288 38.97 -27.90 56.77
N LEU A 289 39.38 -28.84 57.60
CA LEU A 289 39.19 -30.27 57.45
C LEU A 289 38.69 -30.80 58.79
N ASP A 290 37.59 -31.56 58.79
CA ASP A 290 37.08 -32.26 59.97
C ASP A 290 36.89 -33.75 59.65
N ARG A 291 37.49 -34.60 60.49
CA ARG A 291 37.36 -36.06 60.45
C ARG A 291 37.05 -36.57 61.86
N PRO A 292 35.79 -36.93 62.15
CA PRO A 292 35.42 -37.54 63.43
C PRO A 292 36.19 -38.84 63.70
N GLY A 293 36.45 -39.15 64.97
CA GLY A 293 37.14 -40.38 65.36
C GLY A 293 36.43 -41.64 64.85
N GLY A 294 37.12 -42.43 64.01
CA GLY A 294 36.58 -43.66 63.41
C GLY A 294 35.77 -43.47 62.12
N ALA A 295 35.64 -42.24 61.60
CA ALA A 295 35.03 -42.00 60.29
C ALA A 295 35.97 -42.37 59.13
N GLY A 296 35.42 -43.00 58.08
CA GLY A 296 36.16 -43.39 56.86
C GLY A 296 36.33 -42.27 55.83
N ALA A 297 35.87 -41.06 56.13
CA ALA A 297 35.97 -39.87 55.27
C ALA A 297 36.17 -38.62 56.13
N ALA A 298 36.63 -37.54 55.49
CA ALA A 298 36.82 -36.22 56.07
C ALA A 298 36.00 -35.18 55.27
N GLN A 299 35.37 -34.24 55.96
CA GLN A 299 34.76 -33.08 55.32
C GLN A 299 35.79 -31.96 55.22
N VAL A 300 36.00 -31.45 54.01
CA VAL A 300 36.85 -30.27 53.76
C VAL A 300 35.96 -29.10 53.38
N ALA A 301 36.18 -27.94 53.98
CA ALA A 301 35.53 -26.69 53.60
C ALA A 301 36.56 -25.63 53.22
N LEU A 302 36.32 -24.91 52.14
CA LEU A 302 37.17 -23.83 51.64
C LEU A 302 36.31 -22.59 51.40
N THR A 303 36.58 -21.55 52.18
CA THR A 303 36.03 -20.20 51.98
C THR A 303 37.13 -19.30 51.43
N VAL A 304 36.83 -18.57 50.37
CA VAL A 304 37.68 -17.51 49.84
C VAL A 304 36.82 -16.26 49.69
N SER A 305 37.18 -15.18 50.35
CA SER A 305 36.42 -13.92 50.34
C SER A 305 37.11 -12.88 49.46
N ARG A 306 36.38 -12.29 48.50
CA ARG A 306 36.88 -11.23 47.60
C ARG A 306 38.18 -11.60 46.88
N ALA A 307 38.23 -12.79 46.26
CA ALA A 307 39.22 -13.12 45.25
C ALA A 307 38.87 -12.50 43.89
N ALA A 308 39.82 -12.51 42.97
CA ALA A 308 39.53 -12.16 41.58
C ALA A 308 39.02 -13.38 40.81
N SER A 309 37.98 -13.19 40.01
CA SER A 309 37.44 -14.17 39.06
C SER A 309 38.52 -14.94 38.29
N ARG A 310 39.46 -14.21 37.68
CA ARG A 310 40.57 -14.74 36.86
C ARG A 310 41.64 -15.49 37.65
N ASP A 311 41.70 -15.31 38.96
CA ASP A 311 42.66 -16.00 39.83
C ASP A 311 42.05 -17.35 40.27
N ILE A 312 40.77 -17.34 40.63
CA ILE A 312 39.97 -18.52 40.99
C ILE A 312 39.72 -19.45 39.79
N ALA A 313 39.48 -18.89 38.60
CA ALA A 313 39.26 -19.67 37.37
C ALA A 313 40.38 -20.67 37.04
N THR A 314 41.60 -20.41 37.51
CA THR A 314 42.77 -21.26 37.26
C THR A 314 42.92 -22.41 38.26
N GLN A 315 42.16 -22.42 39.36
CA GLN A 315 42.35 -23.39 40.44
C GLN A 315 41.66 -24.74 40.16
N SER A 316 40.43 -24.72 39.62
CA SER A 316 39.63 -25.92 39.35
C SER A 316 39.00 -25.90 37.95
N PRO A 317 38.93 -27.06 37.25
CA PRO A 317 38.16 -27.19 36.00
C PRO A 317 36.71 -26.68 36.13
N ALA A 318 36.08 -26.94 37.28
CA ALA A 318 34.71 -26.50 37.61
C ALA A 318 34.50 -24.98 37.53
N LEU A 319 35.59 -24.21 37.58
CA LEU A 319 35.61 -22.76 37.73
C LEU A 319 36.20 -22.04 36.50
N ALA A 320 36.65 -22.76 35.47
CA ALA A 320 37.34 -22.18 34.32
C ALA A 320 36.51 -21.12 33.56
N TRP A 321 35.18 -21.24 33.57
CA TRP A 321 34.24 -20.28 32.98
C TRP A 321 34.32 -18.87 33.60
N LEU A 322 34.85 -18.73 34.82
CA LEU A 322 35.09 -17.44 35.48
C LEU A 322 36.23 -16.62 34.82
N ALA A 323 37.05 -17.22 33.95
CA ALA A 323 38.20 -16.55 33.33
C ALA A 323 37.82 -15.35 32.45
N VAL A 324 36.62 -15.36 31.87
CA VAL A 324 36.10 -14.25 31.04
C VAL A 324 35.48 -13.12 31.88
N LEU A 325 35.29 -13.30 33.19
CA LEU A 325 34.81 -12.26 34.09
C LEU A 325 35.98 -11.46 34.66
N ASP A 326 35.76 -10.19 34.97
CA ASP A 326 36.69 -9.28 35.65
C ASP A 326 35.93 -8.63 36.83
N ALA A 327 35.92 -9.33 37.96
CA ALA A 327 35.09 -9.02 39.12
C ALA A 327 35.70 -9.56 40.44
N PRO A 328 35.40 -8.94 41.60
CA PRO A 328 35.60 -9.56 42.90
C PRO A 328 34.55 -10.66 43.12
N LEU A 329 34.96 -11.83 43.61
CA LEU A 329 34.05 -12.90 44.02
C LEU A 329 34.45 -13.54 45.34
N SER A 330 33.48 -14.14 46.00
CA SER A 330 33.66 -15.01 47.14
C SER A 330 33.21 -16.43 46.78
N VAL A 331 33.92 -17.44 47.27
CA VAL A 331 33.57 -18.86 47.16
C VAL A 331 33.41 -19.41 48.57
N SER A 332 32.38 -20.23 48.80
CA SER A 332 32.33 -21.14 49.94
C SER A 332 31.97 -22.53 49.44
N SER A 333 32.92 -23.45 49.53
CA SER A 333 32.79 -24.83 49.05
C SER A 333 32.96 -25.84 50.17
N ARG A 334 32.27 -26.98 50.06
CA ARG A 334 32.45 -28.18 50.88
C ARG A 334 32.66 -29.38 49.97
N ALA A 335 33.59 -30.25 50.34
CA ALA A 335 33.86 -31.51 49.68
C ALA A 335 33.93 -32.63 50.73
N GLU A 336 33.57 -33.84 50.33
CA GLU A 336 33.92 -35.06 51.07
C GLU A 336 35.18 -35.68 50.44
N ILE A 337 36.13 -36.09 51.27
CA ILE A 337 37.34 -36.79 50.85
C ILE A 337 37.40 -38.11 51.62
N ALA A 338 37.43 -39.25 50.90
CA ALA A 338 37.54 -40.56 51.53
C ALA A 338 38.92 -40.76 52.17
N GLY A 339 39.06 -41.77 53.05
CA GLY A 339 40.31 -42.04 53.78
C GLY A 339 41.55 -42.21 52.89
N ASP A 340 41.37 -42.75 51.68
CA ASP A 340 42.40 -42.94 50.66
C ASP A 340 42.82 -41.65 49.92
N GLY A 341 42.09 -40.55 50.09
CA GLY A 341 42.31 -39.27 49.41
C GLY A 341 41.51 -39.08 48.13
N THR A 342 40.59 -39.98 47.77
CA THR A 342 39.66 -39.77 46.65
C THR A 342 38.63 -38.67 46.98
N LEU A 343 38.34 -37.82 46.00
CA LEU A 343 37.45 -36.67 46.10
C LEU A 343 36.02 -37.07 45.69
N GLY A 344 35.05 -36.86 46.58
CA GLY A 344 33.63 -37.07 46.31
C GLY A 344 32.96 -35.86 45.65
N GLU A 345 31.65 -35.68 45.88
CA GLU A 345 30.93 -34.48 45.42
C GLU A 345 31.51 -33.21 46.06
N VAL A 346 31.64 -32.15 45.27
CA VAL A 346 32.01 -30.81 45.75
C VAL A 346 30.84 -29.86 45.56
N SER A 347 30.18 -29.48 46.65
CA SER A 347 29.15 -28.44 46.65
C SER A 347 29.79 -27.07 46.88
N ALA A 348 29.43 -26.04 46.10
CA ALA A 348 30.00 -24.70 46.22
C ALA A 348 28.99 -23.57 45.95
N THR A 349 29.01 -22.57 46.82
CA THR A 349 28.36 -21.27 46.60
C THR A 349 29.39 -20.28 46.09
N LEU A 350 29.04 -19.52 45.05
CA LEU A 350 29.80 -18.41 44.50
C LEU A 350 28.96 -17.13 44.59
N GLU A 351 29.56 -16.05 45.08
CA GLU A 351 28.96 -14.73 45.14
C GLU A 351 29.92 -13.74 44.45
N ILE A 352 29.54 -13.28 43.26
CA ILE A 352 30.33 -12.42 42.38
C ILE A 352 29.74 -11.02 42.47
N GLY A 353 30.50 -10.07 43.00
CA GLY A 353 30.09 -8.67 43.07
C GLY A 353 30.28 -7.93 41.74
N ALA A 354 29.88 -6.66 41.72
CA ALA A 354 29.88 -5.82 40.54
C ALA A 354 31.21 -5.85 39.76
N GLY A 355 31.11 -6.02 38.44
CA GLY A 355 32.26 -6.20 37.57
C GLY A 355 31.86 -6.23 36.10
N THR A 356 32.70 -6.84 35.26
CA THR A 356 32.44 -6.89 33.81
C THR A 356 32.76 -8.24 33.17
N LEU A 357 31.97 -8.63 32.17
CA LEU A 357 32.30 -9.68 31.22
C LEU A 357 33.29 -9.11 30.18
N ARG A 358 34.51 -9.68 30.14
CA ARG A 358 35.66 -9.26 29.34
C ARG A 358 36.25 -10.46 28.59
N PRO A 359 35.63 -10.90 27.48
CA PRO A 359 36.15 -11.97 26.63
C PRO A 359 37.49 -11.57 25.97
N SER A 360 38.19 -12.55 25.41
CA SER A 360 39.39 -12.30 24.60
C SER A 360 39.03 -11.59 23.29
N GLY A 361 39.54 -10.37 23.09
CA GLY A 361 39.31 -9.58 21.87
C GLY A 361 39.28 -8.08 22.09
N GLY A 362 38.76 -7.35 21.09
CA GLY A 362 38.51 -5.90 21.12
C GLY A 362 37.09 -5.52 21.56
N ALA A 363 36.29 -6.50 22.03
CA ALA A 363 34.92 -6.27 22.46
C ALA A 363 34.82 -5.37 23.71
N GLN A 364 33.83 -4.48 23.71
CA GLN A 364 33.55 -3.63 24.86
C GLN A 364 33.10 -4.47 26.06
N PRO A 365 33.62 -4.24 27.28
CA PRO A 365 33.15 -4.91 28.48
C PRO A 365 31.65 -4.73 28.70
N LEU A 366 30.95 -5.81 29.06
CA LEU A 366 29.55 -5.73 29.49
C LEU A 366 29.50 -5.73 31.02
N GLY A 367 28.81 -4.75 31.62
CA GLY A 367 28.65 -4.63 33.07
C GLY A 367 27.68 -5.65 33.65
N PHE A 368 27.89 -6.00 34.92
CA PHE A 368 26.91 -6.67 35.76
C PHE A 368 27.05 -6.21 37.22
N GLU A 369 25.94 -6.17 37.96
CA GLU A 369 25.85 -5.65 39.32
C GLU A 369 26.18 -6.74 40.35
N GLU A 370 25.62 -7.93 40.16
CA GLU A 370 25.92 -9.13 40.93
C GLU A 370 25.61 -10.40 40.15
N ALA A 371 26.29 -11.50 40.50
CA ALA A 371 25.92 -12.83 40.06
C ALA A 371 26.18 -13.85 41.18
N LYS A 372 25.23 -14.74 41.41
CA LYS A 372 25.30 -15.78 42.45
C LYS A 372 25.08 -17.15 41.83
N ALA A 373 25.80 -18.17 42.31
CA ALA A 373 25.62 -19.54 41.84
C ALA A 373 25.81 -20.55 42.98
N TYR A 374 24.90 -21.52 43.08
CA TYR A 374 25.06 -22.72 43.88
C TYR A 374 25.26 -23.89 42.92
N LEU A 375 26.38 -24.59 43.04
CA LEU A 375 26.74 -25.70 42.16
C LEU A 375 27.22 -26.93 42.92
N ARG A 376 27.06 -28.10 42.30
CA ARG A 376 27.57 -29.39 42.76
C ARG A 376 28.37 -30.02 41.62
N PHE A 377 29.63 -30.37 41.89
CA PHE A 377 30.56 -30.92 40.90
C PHE A 377 30.84 -32.39 41.18
N ASP A 378 30.60 -33.23 40.17
CA ASP A 378 30.98 -34.64 40.12
C ASP A 378 32.30 -34.77 39.35
N ALA A 379 33.36 -35.18 40.07
CA ALA A 379 34.70 -35.34 39.53
C ALA A 379 34.89 -36.62 38.68
N ALA A 380 34.01 -37.61 38.80
CA ALA A 380 34.05 -38.85 38.02
C ALA A 380 33.32 -38.70 36.67
N GLU A 381 32.22 -37.97 36.63
CA GLU A 381 31.50 -37.65 35.39
C GLU A 381 32.03 -36.40 34.66
N GLY A 382 32.72 -35.49 35.36
CA GLY A 382 33.07 -34.17 34.81
C GLY A 382 31.84 -33.26 34.62
N ARG A 383 30.81 -33.49 35.44
CA ARG A 383 29.50 -32.82 35.39
C ARG A 383 29.41 -31.77 36.50
N VAL A 384 28.86 -30.59 36.17
CA VAL A 384 28.43 -29.59 37.15
C VAL A 384 26.92 -29.49 37.09
N GLU A 385 26.25 -29.70 38.21
CA GLU A 385 24.87 -29.29 38.43
C GLU A 385 24.85 -27.90 39.03
N PHE A 386 23.93 -27.07 38.55
CA PHE A 386 23.68 -25.71 39.04
C PHE A 386 22.28 -25.69 39.64
N ASP A 387 22.19 -25.77 40.97
CA ASP A 387 20.93 -25.82 41.69
C ASP A 387 20.18 -24.48 41.57
N GLU A 388 20.92 -23.38 41.61
CA GLU A 388 20.44 -22.03 41.33
C GLU A 388 21.60 -21.15 40.84
N VAL A 389 21.33 -20.32 39.83
CA VAL A 389 22.16 -19.21 39.34
C VAL A 389 21.27 -17.99 39.28
N GLN A 390 21.73 -16.85 39.80
CA GLN A 390 21.09 -15.55 39.69
C GLN A 390 22.06 -14.55 39.07
N VAL A 391 21.59 -13.66 38.21
CA VAL A 391 22.41 -12.59 37.60
C VAL A 391 21.59 -11.31 37.52
N ALA A 392 22.19 -10.18 37.91
CA ALA A 392 21.65 -8.83 37.76
C ALA A 392 22.64 -7.93 37.00
N SER A 393 22.14 -7.09 36.08
CA SER A 393 22.95 -6.28 35.18
C SER A 393 22.18 -5.10 34.61
N ASP A 394 22.89 -4.13 34.02
CA ASP A 394 22.34 -3.02 33.23
C ASP A 394 21.40 -3.45 32.09
N TRP A 395 21.42 -4.74 31.69
CA TRP A 395 20.58 -5.33 30.64
C TRP A 395 19.37 -6.08 31.19
N GLY A 396 19.19 -6.09 32.51
CA GLY A 396 18.16 -6.83 33.23
C GLY A 396 18.71 -7.99 34.07
N SER A 397 17.82 -8.90 34.47
CA SER A 397 18.10 -9.97 35.44
C SER A 397 17.48 -11.32 35.05
N LEU A 398 18.05 -12.39 35.59
CA LEU A 398 17.53 -13.75 35.42
C LEU A 398 17.85 -14.64 36.62
N ALA A 399 17.04 -15.67 36.81
CA ALA A 399 17.38 -16.86 37.59
C ALA A 399 17.45 -18.08 36.65
N ALA A 400 18.26 -19.08 36.98
CA ALA A 400 18.37 -20.32 36.23
C ALA A 400 18.79 -21.50 37.12
N SER A 401 18.47 -22.72 36.68
CA SER A 401 19.04 -23.96 37.20
C SER A 401 19.28 -24.93 36.06
N GLY A 402 20.15 -25.92 36.23
CA GLY A 402 20.52 -26.80 35.13
C GLY A 402 21.75 -27.65 35.39
N ARG A 403 22.36 -28.10 34.29
CA ARG A 403 23.57 -28.92 34.30
C ARG A 403 24.47 -28.56 33.13
N ALA A 404 25.77 -28.74 33.31
CA ALA A 404 26.73 -28.60 32.23
C ALA A 404 27.86 -29.64 32.33
N THR A 405 28.43 -30.00 31.19
CA THR A 405 29.58 -30.89 31.08
C THR A 405 30.75 -30.19 30.39
N PHE A 406 31.96 -30.51 30.84
CA PHE A 406 33.18 -29.89 30.33
C PHE A 406 33.71 -30.58 29.09
N GLY A 407 34.19 -29.79 28.13
CA GLY A 407 34.79 -30.25 26.89
C GLY A 407 36.18 -29.67 26.63
N ASP A 408 36.86 -30.25 25.65
CA ASP A 408 38.11 -29.74 25.08
C ASP A 408 39.21 -29.44 26.12
N LEU A 409 39.50 -30.44 26.98
CA LEU A 409 40.52 -30.34 28.03
C LEU A 409 41.91 -30.07 27.46
N SER A 410 42.59 -29.06 28.02
CA SER A 410 43.92 -28.61 27.60
C SER A 410 44.71 -28.20 28.85
N GLY A 411 45.82 -28.89 29.16
CA GLY A 411 46.52 -28.70 30.44
C GLY A 411 45.68 -29.03 31.68
N GLY A 412 44.65 -29.85 31.53
CA GLY A 412 43.69 -30.17 32.59
C GLY A 412 42.61 -29.10 32.84
N LEU A 413 42.56 -28.02 32.08
CA LEU A 413 41.47 -27.03 32.11
C LEU A 413 40.60 -27.15 30.84
N PRO A 414 39.26 -27.01 30.94
CA PRO A 414 38.36 -27.13 29.81
C PRO A 414 38.31 -25.85 28.96
N LYS A 415 38.28 -26.01 27.63
CA LYS A 415 38.11 -24.88 26.70
C LYS A 415 36.65 -24.66 26.28
N SER A 416 35.78 -25.66 26.48
CA SER A 416 34.36 -25.56 26.21
C SER A 416 33.49 -26.11 27.35
N LEU A 417 32.26 -25.61 27.40
CA LEU A 417 31.22 -25.97 28.34
C LEU A 417 29.92 -26.20 27.55
N VAL A 418 29.32 -27.38 27.66
CA VAL A 418 28.00 -27.67 27.07
C VAL A 418 26.97 -27.70 28.19
N GLY A 419 26.01 -26.78 28.16
CA GLY A 419 25.01 -26.57 29.19
C GLY A 419 23.57 -26.88 28.72
N GLN A 420 22.74 -27.32 29.66
CA GLN A 420 21.28 -27.38 29.55
C GLN A 420 20.69 -26.72 30.78
N PHE A 421 19.96 -25.62 30.59
CA PHE A 421 19.45 -24.77 31.67
C PHE A 421 17.98 -24.41 31.48
N ALA A 422 17.23 -24.45 32.57
CA ALA A 422 15.91 -23.85 32.71
C ALA A 422 16.07 -22.49 33.41
N PHE A 423 15.48 -21.46 32.86
CA PHE A 423 15.53 -20.07 33.32
C PHE A 423 14.15 -19.64 33.80
N SER A 424 14.11 -18.79 34.83
CA SER A 424 12.90 -18.21 35.40
C SER A 424 13.16 -16.76 35.84
N ASN A 425 12.08 -16.03 36.19
CA ASN A 425 12.14 -14.63 36.63
C ASN A 425 12.90 -13.69 35.65
N ILE A 426 12.88 -14.02 34.36
CA ILE A 426 13.68 -13.33 33.34
C ILE A 426 13.08 -11.94 33.11
N SER A 427 13.91 -10.91 33.25
CA SER A 427 13.59 -9.51 33.00
C SER A 427 14.63 -8.92 32.07
N ILE A 428 14.23 -8.47 30.89
CA ILE A 428 15.13 -7.95 29.84
C ILE A 428 14.92 -6.44 29.72
N GLU A 429 15.95 -5.66 30.06
CA GLU A 429 15.92 -4.20 30.12
C GLU A 429 17.17 -3.54 29.48
N PRO A 430 17.50 -3.84 28.21
CA PRO A 430 18.66 -3.24 27.53
C PRO A 430 18.55 -1.71 27.46
N PRO A 431 19.59 -0.95 27.88
CA PRO A 431 19.49 0.50 28.08
C PRO A 431 19.05 1.27 26.83
N GLY A 432 17.98 2.07 26.97
CA GLY A 432 17.44 2.91 25.91
C GLY A 432 16.68 2.17 24.79
N VAL A 433 16.50 0.85 24.88
CA VAL A 433 15.80 0.06 23.85
C VAL A 433 14.30 -0.06 24.12
N TYR A 434 13.89 -0.22 25.39
CA TYR A 434 12.49 -0.32 25.82
C TYR A 434 12.18 0.70 26.93
N GLN A 435 10.89 1.04 27.09
CA GLN A 435 10.41 1.94 28.15
C GLN A 435 10.02 1.20 29.45
N SER A 436 9.83 -0.11 29.36
CA SER A 436 9.50 -1.00 30.48
C SER A 436 10.24 -2.34 30.28
N PRO A 437 10.61 -3.06 31.35
CA PRO A 437 11.29 -4.35 31.24
C PRO A 437 10.43 -5.40 30.53
N LEU A 438 10.99 -6.12 29.57
CA LEU A 438 10.35 -7.28 28.96
C LEU A 438 10.49 -8.49 29.88
N ARG A 439 9.40 -8.89 30.53
CA ARG A 439 9.35 -10.05 31.43
C ARG A 439 8.99 -11.33 30.65
N LEU A 440 9.70 -12.41 30.94
CA LEU A 440 9.43 -13.76 30.39
C LEU A 440 9.31 -14.76 31.56
N PRO A 441 8.15 -15.43 31.74
CA PRO A 441 7.93 -16.42 32.78
C PRO A 441 9.02 -17.50 32.89
N SER A 442 9.42 -18.09 31.76
CA SER A 442 10.48 -19.10 31.72
C SER A 442 11.15 -19.22 30.35
N ALA A 443 12.33 -19.83 30.33
CA ALA A 443 12.97 -20.35 29.14
C ALA A 443 13.64 -21.69 29.42
N GLU A 444 13.81 -22.53 28.41
CA GLU A 444 14.71 -23.68 28.42
C GLU A 444 15.71 -23.50 27.29
N ALA A 445 17.01 -23.70 27.55
CA ALA A 445 18.05 -23.57 26.51
C ALA A 445 19.15 -24.62 26.63
N ASP A 446 19.63 -25.08 25.47
CA ASP A 446 20.93 -25.74 25.34
C ASP A 446 21.96 -24.81 24.67
N PHE A 447 23.19 -24.82 25.18
CA PHE A 447 24.27 -23.99 24.64
C PHE A 447 25.64 -24.65 24.75
N ARG A 448 26.57 -24.20 23.89
CA ARG A 448 28.01 -24.46 23.97
C ARG A 448 28.76 -23.14 24.09
N LEU A 449 29.33 -22.89 25.26
CA LEU A 449 30.28 -21.80 25.50
C LEU A 449 31.69 -22.29 25.16
N ARG A 450 32.44 -21.52 24.36
CA ARG A 450 33.90 -21.61 24.23
C ARG A 450 34.52 -20.34 24.82
N LEU A 451 35.58 -20.50 25.60
CA LEU A 451 36.19 -19.39 26.36
C LEU A 451 37.18 -18.56 25.53
N ASP A 452 37.94 -19.22 24.65
CA ASP A 452 38.92 -18.57 23.76
C ASP A 452 39.03 -19.30 22.41
N PRO A 453 38.78 -18.64 21.26
CA PRO A 453 38.12 -17.34 21.15
C PRO A 453 36.67 -17.42 21.67
N PHE A 454 36.19 -16.34 22.29
CA PHE A 454 34.89 -16.35 22.96
C PHE A 454 33.72 -16.52 21.98
N ARG A 455 32.95 -17.59 22.18
CA ARG A 455 31.72 -17.89 21.42
C ARG A 455 30.71 -18.59 22.31
N VAL A 456 29.45 -18.15 22.25
CA VAL A 456 28.30 -18.91 22.74
C VAL A 456 27.50 -19.36 21.52
N GLU A 457 27.50 -20.66 21.25
CA GLU A 457 26.58 -21.31 20.30
C GLU A 457 25.33 -21.73 21.09
N VAL A 458 24.14 -21.36 20.63
CA VAL A 458 22.87 -21.70 21.27
C VAL A 458 22.09 -22.60 20.32
N GLY A 459 21.93 -23.87 20.68
CA GLY A 459 21.37 -24.90 19.80
C GLY A 459 19.86 -24.78 19.65
N GLN A 460 19.16 -24.71 20.78
CA GLN A 460 17.76 -24.31 20.86
C GLN A 460 17.49 -23.55 22.16
N VAL A 461 16.59 -22.57 22.09
CA VAL A 461 15.88 -21.95 23.20
C VAL A 461 14.39 -22.12 22.98
N LEU A 462 13.65 -22.55 24.00
CA LEU A 462 12.20 -22.44 24.09
C LEU A 462 11.84 -21.38 25.13
N LEU A 463 11.48 -20.17 24.69
CA LEU A 463 10.95 -19.12 25.56
C LEU A 463 9.43 -19.31 25.73
N THR A 464 8.95 -19.27 26.97
CA THR A 464 7.51 -19.15 27.25
C THR A 464 7.23 -17.73 27.74
N GLY A 465 6.64 -16.92 26.85
CA GLY A 465 6.24 -15.56 27.14
C GLY A 465 4.89 -15.45 27.85
N GLU A 466 4.60 -14.25 28.35
CA GLU A 466 3.30 -13.90 28.93
C GLU A 466 2.13 -14.27 27.99
N ARG A 467 1.00 -14.67 28.58
CA ARG A 467 -0.20 -15.14 27.86
C ARG A 467 0.02 -16.41 27.00
N GLY A 468 1.12 -17.14 27.20
CA GLY A 468 1.37 -18.45 26.57
C GLY A 468 1.98 -18.39 25.17
N THR A 469 2.59 -17.27 24.78
CA THR A 469 3.31 -17.17 23.50
C THR A 469 4.60 -18.00 23.59
N GLN A 470 4.74 -19.03 22.76
CA GLN A 470 5.98 -19.79 22.64
C GLN A 470 6.87 -19.20 21.54
N VAL A 471 8.15 -19.01 21.84
CA VAL A 471 9.17 -18.62 20.85
C VAL A 471 10.28 -19.68 20.87
N ILE A 472 10.57 -20.26 19.70
CA ILE A 472 11.70 -21.16 19.50
C ILE A 472 12.81 -20.34 18.85
N ALA A 473 13.99 -20.24 19.46
CA ALA A 473 15.10 -19.45 18.94
C ALA A 473 16.42 -20.24 18.94
N ASP A 474 17.34 -19.87 18.05
CA ASP A 474 18.69 -20.42 17.96
C ASP A 474 19.67 -19.34 17.46
N GLY A 475 20.97 -19.57 17.63
CA GLY A 475 21.97 -18.62 17.12
C GLY A 475 23.34 -18.68 17.77
N GLU A 476 24.13 -17.63 17.54
CA GLU A 476 25.44 -17.45 18.16
C GLU A 476 25.75 -16.01 18.58
N VAL A 477 26.54 -15.90 19.65
CA VAL A 477 27.17 -14.66 20.12
C VAL A 477 28.69 -14.87 20.06
N THR A 478 29.41 -13.91 19.48
CA THR A 478 30.86 -13.92 19.40
C THR A 478 31.46 -12.59 19.85
N ALA A 479 32.67 -12.66 20.42
CA ALA A 479 33.53 -11.52 20.62
C ALA A 479 34.85 -11.74 19.86
N GLY A 480 35.29 -10.72 19.11
CA GLY A 480 36.49 -10.78 18.28
C GLY A 480 37.25 -9.45 18.27
N GLN A 481 38.08 -9.24 17.24
CA GLN A 481 38.79 -7.96 17.06
C GLN A 481 37.82 -6.84 16.66
N ASP A 482 36.82 -7.14 15.82
CA ASP A 482 35.74 -6.22 15.41
C ASP A 482 34.67 -6.01 16.50
N GLY A 483 34.94 -6.42 17.74
CA GLY A 483 34.04 -6.31 18.88
C GLY A 483 33.00 -7.44 18.96
N TRP A 484 31.79 -7.10 19.39
CA TRP A 484 30.66 -8.04 19.52
C TRP A 484 29.97 -8.26 18.17
N ALA A 485 29.63 -9.52 17.87
CA ALA A 485 28.71 -9.88 16.81
C ALA A 485 27.69 -10.93 17.28
N VAL A 486 26.42 -10.71 16.94
CA VAL A 486 25.29 -11.58 17.33
C VAL A 486 24.55 -12.02 16.07
N ALA A 487 24.27 -13.31 15.98
CA ALA A 487 23.53 -13.92 14.88
C ALA A 487 22.44 -14.83 15.44
N ALA A 488 21.23 -14.29 15.64
CA ALA A 488 20.09 -15.01 16.16
C ALA A 488 19.01 -15.22 15.08
N GLN A 489 18.19 -16.25 15.25
CA GLN A 489 16.92 -16.43 14.55
C GLN A 489 15.86 -16.95 15.51
N ALA A 490 14.59 -16.65 15.24
CA ALA A 490 13.46 -17.00 16.08
C ALA A 490 12.24 -17.39 15.23
N ARG A 491 11.43 -18.30 15.77
CA ARG A 491 10.17 -18.78 15.22
C ARG A 491 9.07 -18.62 16.27
N ILE A 492 7.99 -17.94 15.93
CA ILE A 492 6.84 -17.72 16.82
C ILE A 492 5.61 -18.28 16.09
N PRO A 493 5.09 -19.48 16.46
CA PRO A 493 4.00 -20.12 15.72
C PRO A 493 2.72 -19.28 15.65
N ARG A 494 2.46 -18.46 16.69
CA ARG A 494 1.29 -17.58 16.77
C ARG A 494 1.58 -16.34 17.63
N LEU A 495 1.31 -15.14 17.10
CA LEU A 495 1.54 -13.87 17.77
C LEU A 495 0.43 -12.85 17.43
N GLY A 496 -0.29 -12.33 18.43
CA GLY A 496 -1.30 -11.30 18.19
C GLY A 496 -0.65 -9.96 17.76
N VAL A 497 -1.22 -9.26 16.77
CA VAL A 497 -0.59 -8.06 16.18
C VAL A 497 -0.29 -6.95 17.19
N ARG A 498 -1.15 -6.74 18.20
CA ARG A 498 -0.90 -5.82 19.32
C ARG A 498 0.38 -6.21 20.08
N ARG A 499 0.61 -7.50 20.35
CA ARG A 499 1.84 -7.99 21.02
C ARG A 499 3.08 -7.88 20.11
N ALA A 500 2.92 -7.98 18.79
CA ALA A 500 4.01 -7.71 17.86
C ALA A 500 4.47 -6.24 17.93
N VAL A 501 3.52 -5.29 18.04
CA VAL A 501 3.82 -3.86 18.24
C VAL A 501 4.40 -3.58 19.64
N GLU A 502 3.92 -4.27 20.69
CA GLU A 502 4.52 -4.20 22.04
C GLU A 502 5.99 -4.67 22.04
N LEU A 503 6.33 -5.75 21.31
CA LEU A 503 7.68 -6.33 21.23
C LEU A 503 8.63 -5.60 20.26
N TRP A 504 8.10 -4.76 19.35
CA TRP A 504 8.89 -3.87 18.51
C TRP A 504 9.63 -2.85 19.41
N PRO A 505 10.94 -2.57 19.25
CA PRO A 505 11.62 -1.51 20.01
C PRO A 505 11.15 -0.09 19.60
N PRO A 506 10.71 0.80 20.51
CA PRO A 506 10.23 2.15 20.17
C PRO A 506 11.19 3.01 19.32
N GLY A 507 12.51 2.87 19.50
CA GLY A 507 13.51 3.62 18.72
C GLY A 507 13.70 3.11 17.27
N LEU A 508 13.17 1.95 16.92
CA LEU A 508 13.30 1.35 15.59
C LEU A 508 12.13 1.79 14.70
N LEU A 509 12.39 2.66 13.72
CA LEU A 509 11.38 3.12 12.74
C LEU A 509 10.10 3.70 13.38
N PRO A 510 10.20 4.70 14.28
CA PRO A 510 9.09 5.16 15.13
C PRO A 510 7.86 5.59 14.33
N GLY A 511 8.00 6.40 13.27
CA GLY A 511 6.85 6.83 12.46
C GLY A 511 6.05 5.68 11.84
N THR A 512 6.71 4.59 11.45
CA THR A 512 6.03 3.38 10.95
C THR A 512 5.39 2.58 12.08
N ARG A 513 6.09 2.42 13.21
CA ARG A 513 5.53 1.80 14.42
C ARG A 513 4.24 2.51 14.86
N ASP A 514 4.27 3.83 14.93
CA ASP A 514 3.15 4.68 15.34
C ASP A 514 2.01 4.67 14.30
N TRP A 515 2.30 4.38 13.03
CA TRP A 515 1.26 4.14 12.03
C TRP A 515 0.60 2.76 12.23
N PHE A 516 1.38 1.70 12.42
CA PHE A 516 0.84 0.36 12.64
C PHE A 516 0.05 0.25 13.95
N ASP A 517 0.52 0.86 15.05
CA ASP A 517 -0.18 0.84 16.34
C ASP A 517 -1.58 1.46 16.28
N ARG A 518 -1.73 2.57 15.52
CA ARG A 518 -3.01 3.27 15.36
C ARG A 518 -3.95 2.61 14.35
N ASN A 519 -3.42 2.02 13.28
CA ASN A 519 -4.23 1.61 12.13
C ASN A 519 -4.50 0.10 12.05
N LEU A 520 -3.74 -0.76 12.75
CA LEU A 520 -3.94 -2.21 12.79
C LEU A 520 -4.59 -2.61 14.12
N THR A 521 -5.91 -2.73 14.14
CA THR A 521 -6.70 -2.87 15.38
C THR A 521 -6.89 -4.32 15.82
N ALA A 522 -6.92 -5.26 14.86
CA ALA A 522 -7.05 -6.69 15.11
C ALA A 522 -6.18 -7.50 14.13
N GLY A 523 -5.93 -8.76 14.47
CA GLY A 523 -5.18 -9.71 13.65
C GLY A 523 -4.28 -10.64 14.45
N VAL A 524 -3.94 -11.77 13.86
CA VAL A 524 -2.94 -12.71 14.39
C VAL A 524 -1.93 -13.04 13.29
N LEU A 525 -0.65 -12.97 13.66
CA LEU A 525 0.48 -13.42 12.88
C LEU A 525 0.73 -14.91 13.16
N THR A 526 1.02 -15.69 12.11
CA THR A 526 1.29 -17.13 12.17
C THR A 526 2.59 -17.45 11.45
N ASP A 527 3.32 -18.44 12.00
CA ASP A 527 4.64 -18.87 11.48
C ASP A 527 5.64 -17.71 11.31
N VAL A 528 5.66 -16.80 12.30
CA VAL A 528 6.59 -15.66 12.32
C VAL A 528 8.02 -16.18 12.36
N ALA A 529 8.78 -15.97 11.30
CA ALA A 529 10.21 -16.23 11.24
C ALA A 529 10.96 -14.90 11.27
N ALA A 530 11.82 -14.70 12.27
CA ALA A 530 12.63 -13.50 12.44
C ALA A 530 14.12 -13.86 12.45
N VAL A 531 14.96 -13.04 11.82
CA VAL A 531 16.42 -13.19 11.77
C VAL A 531 17.06 -11.86 12.12
N LEU A 532 18.02 -11.89 13.05
CA LEU A 532 18.76 -10.73 13.53
C LEU A 532 20.26 -10.93 13.30
N ARG A 533 20.93 -9.92 12.73
CA ARG A 533 22.40 -9.85 12.68
C ARG A 533 22.86 -8.50 13.22
N LEU A 534 23.59 -8.52 14.33
CA LEU A 534 24.25 -7.36 14.94
C LEU A 534 25.77 -7.47 14.76
N ARG A 535 26.44 -6.34 14.52
CA ARG A 535 27.90 -6.20 14.59
C ARG A 535 28.24 -4.83 15.16
N SER A 536 29.32 -4.73 15.92
CA SER A 536 29.77 -3.45 16.47
C SER A 536 30.02 -2.42 15.34
N GLY A 537 29.56 -1.17 15.54
CA GLY A 537 29.72 -0.09 14.57
C GLY A 537 28.85 -0.17 13.30
N ALA A 538 28.02 -1.20 13.12
CA ALA A 538 27.15 -1.37 11.95
C ALA A 538 25.65 -1.22 12.31
N ALA A 539 24.84 -0.88 11.31
CA ALA A 539 23.37 -0.92 11.46
C ALA A 539 22.88 -2.38 11.63
N PRO A 540 21.83 -2.62 12.43
CA PRO A 540 21.26 -3.95 12.59
C PRO A 540 20.58 -4.43 11.30
N LEU A 541 20.93 -5.64 10.84
CA LEU A 541 20.18 -6.29 9.77
C LEU A 541 19.07 -7.13 10.41
N ILE A 542 17.83 -6.86 9.99
CA ILE A 542 16.62 -7.49 10.52
C ILE A 542 15.79 -7.95 9.33
N TRP A 543 15.42 -9.23 9.34
CA TRP A 543 14.47 -9.82 8.41
C TRP A 543 13.34 -10.49 9.20
N VAL A 544 12.10 -10.22 8.84
CA VAL A 544 10.91 -10.89 9.41
C VAL A 544 9.99 -11.32 8.27
N SER A 545 9.50 -12.55 8.31
CA SER A 545 8.40 -13.04 7.47
C SER A 545 7.33 -13.66 8.35
N SER A 546 6.07 -13.50 7.98
CA SER A 546 4.93 -14.09 8.68
C SER A 546 3.75 -14.22 7.73
N ASP A 547 2.94 -15.25 7.90
CA ASP A 547 1.57 -15.23 7.40
C ASP A 547 0.67 -14.56 8.46
N PHE A 548 -0.52 -14.11 8.07
CA PHE A 548 -1.46 -13.45 8.98
C PHE A 548 -2.92 -13.82 8.69
N GLU A 549 -3.76 -13.73 9.71
CA GLU A 549 -5.20 -13.98 9.63
C GLU A 549 -6.03 -13.06 10.54
N GLY A 550 -7.30 -12.86 10.18
CA GLY A 550 -8.25 -12.08 10.97
C GLY A 550 -7.86 -10.60 11.14
N ALA A 551 -7.04 -10.06 10.25
CA ALA A 551 -6.54 -8.71 10.36
C ALA A 551 -7.63 -7.67 10.07
N THR A 552 -7.65 -6.58 10.86
CA THR A 552 -8.47 -5.40 10.60
C THR A 552 -7.57 -4.17 10.55
N ALA A 553 -7.50 -3.53 9.38
CA ALA A 553 -6.58 -2.43 9.09
C ALA A 553 -7.27 -1.25 8.42
N ARG A 554 -7.07 -0.04 8.94
CA ARG A 554 -7.58 1.21 8.32
C ARG A 554 -6.44 1.97 7.67
N LEU A 555 -6.29 1.87 6.34
CA LEU A 555 -5.15 2.48 5.65
C LEU A 555 -5.23 4.02 5.58
N VAL A 556 -6.45 4.57 5.51
CA VAL A 556 -6.73 6.02 5.44
C VAL A 556 -7.85 6.32 6.44
N PRO A 557 -7.75 7.36 7.31
CA PRO A 557 -8.70 7.57 8.41
C PRO A 557 -10.18 7.71 8.01
N THR A 558 -10.44 8.22 6.80
CA THR A 558 -11.75 8.52 6.21
C THR A 558 -12.38 7.37 5.43
N LEU A 559 -11.65 6.28 5.18
CA LEU A 559 -12.16 5.09 4.49
C LEU A 559 -12.54 4.00 5.50
N PRO A 560 -13.49 3.10 5.17
CA PRO A 560 -13.77 1.93 6.01
C PRO A 560 -12.54 1.03 6.12
N PRO A 561 -12.37 0.30 7.23
CA PRO A 561 -11.25 -0.63 7.38
C PRO A 561 -11.37 -1.81 6.40
N VAL A 562 -10.23 -2.37 6.01
CA VAL A 562 -10.15 -3.73 5.49
C VAL A 562 -10.36 -4.67 6.69
N GLU A 563 -11.37 -5.53 6.63
CA GLU A 563 -11.70 -6.55 7.61
C GLU A 563 -11.30 -7.96 7.16
N ALA A 564 -11.21 -8.87 8.14
CA ALA A 564 -11.00 -10.30 7.94
C ALA A 564 -9.79 -10.64 7.05
N GLY A 565 -8.79 -9.76 7.05
CA GLY A 565 -7.60 -9.85 6.23
C GLY A 565 -6.78 -11.09 6.55
N ALA A 566 -6.35 -11.80 5.52
CA ALA A 566 -5.39 -12.89 5.61
C ALA A 566 -4.42 -12.85 4.41
N GLY A 567 -3.18 -13.25 4.62
CA GLY A 567 -2.13 -13.22 3.60
C GLY A 567 -0.73 -13.27 4.20
N ARG A 568 0.24 -12.63 3.54
CA ARG A 568 1.66 -12.64 3.94
C ARG A 568 2.20 -11.23 4.23
N LEU A 569 2.99 -11.11 5.30
CA LEU A 569 3.78 -9.96 5.69
C LEU A 569 5.28 -10.28 5.57
N THR A 570 6.05 -9.35 5.04
CA THR A 570 7.52 -9.38 5.04
C THR A 570 8.10 -8.03 5.41
N PHE A 571 9.21 -8.05 6.14
CA PHE A 571 10.03 -6.90 6.48
C PHE A 571 11.50 -7.26 6.27
N GLN A 572 12.22 -6.45 5.48
CA GLN A 572 13.65 -6.63 5.21
C GLN A 572 14.26 -5.28 4.84
N ASP A 573 15.43 -4.94 5.40
CA ASP A 573 16.23 -3.78 4.96
C ASP A 573 15.43 -2.45 4.89
N ARG A 574 14.51 -2.25 5.86
CA ARG A 574 13.52 -1.15 5.95
C ARG A 574 12.36 -1.20 4.93
N ARG A 575 12.34 -2.13 3.97
CA ARG A 575 11.16 -2.43 3.16
C ARG A 575 10.12 -3.18 3.99
N ILE A 576 8.84 -2.81 3.90
CA ILE A 576 7.71 -3.64 4.33
C ILE A 576 6.88 -3.98 3.09
N ALA A 577 6.50 -5.25 2.92
CA ALA A 577 5.58 -5.68 1.89
C ALA A 577 4.52 -6.64 2.47
N VAL A 578 3.26 -6.36 2.15
CA VAL A 578 2.07 -7.11 2.56
C VAL A 578 1.34 -7.54 1.29
N ALA A 579 1.02 -8.83 1.17
CA ALA A 579 0.16 -9.38 0.13
C ALA A 579 -1.11 -9.92 0.78
N LEU A 580 -2.28 -9.54 0.26
CA LEU A 580 -3.59 -9.87 0.83
C LEU A 580 -4.25 -11.00 0.04
N ASP A 581 -4.20 -12.24 0.53
CA ASP A 581 -4.85 -13.39 -0.13
C ASP A 581 -6.38 -13.35 0.00
N ARG A 582 -6.88 -12.80 1.11
CA ARG A 582 -8.31 -12.53 1.37
C ARG A 582 -8.45 -11.28 2.21
N GLY A 583 -9.48 -10.48 1.98
CA GLY A 583 -9.86 -9.36 2.84
C GLY A 583 -11.00 -8.58 2.20
N ARG A 584 -11.78 -7.87 3.02
CA ARG A 584 -13.02 -7.21 2.56
C ARG A 584 -13.16 -5.79 3.09
N ILE A 585 -13.86 -4.93 2.38
CA ILE A 585 -14.21 -3.57 2.81
C ILE A 585 -15.73 -3.44 2.74
N GLU A 586 -16.39 -3.05 3.82
CA GLU A 586 -17.84 -2.78 3.81
C GLU A 586 -18.07 -1.34 3.32
N ALA A 587 -18.64 -1.17 2.12
CA ALA A 587 -18.89 0.15 1.55
C ALA A 587 -20.18 0.79 2.11
N PRO A 588 -20.25 2.13 2.25
CA PRO A 588 -21.43 2.81 2.80
C PRO A 588 -22.76 2.52 2.09
N GLN A 589 -22.72 2.30 0.77
CA GLN A 589 -23.80 1.70 -0.02
C GLN A 589 -23.25 0.58 -0.92
N GLY A 590 -24.12 -0.26 -1.47
CA GLY A 590 -23.74 -1.30 -2.45
C GLY A 590 -23.16 -2.58 -1.87
N GLY A 591 -22.82 -2.61 -0.58
CA GLY A 591 -22.37 -3.80 0.15
C GLY A 591 -20.86 -3.99 0.16
N THR A 592 -20.43 -5.24 0.31
CA THR A 592 -19.03 -5.63 0.50
C THR A 592 -18.21 -5.56 -0.79
N VAL A 593 -16.99 -5.03 -0.69
CA VAL A 593 -15.92 -5.09 -1.70
C VAL A 593 -14.89 -6.16 -1.28
N ASP A 594 -14.58 -7.12 -2.16
CA ASP A 594 -13.46 -8.04 -1.98
C ASP A 594 -12.15 -7.35 -2.42
N ALA A 595 -11.07 -7.52 -1.67
CA ALA A 595 -9.74 -6.96 -1.94
C ALA A 595 -8.66 -8.04 -2.19
N ALA A 596 -9.04 -9.30 -2.36
CA ALA A 596 -8.13 -10.42 -2.57
C ALA A 596 -7.20 -10.23 -3.78
N GLY A 597 -5.89 -10.25 -3.53
CA GLY A 597 -4.81 -9.99 -4.48
C GLY A 597 -4.23 -8.57 -4.41
N THR A 598 -4.76 -7.69 -3.56
CA THR A 598 -4.17 -6.36 -3.31
C THR A 598 -2.82 -6.49 -2.60
N THR A 599 -1.83 -5.70 -3.00
CA THR A 599 -0.53 -5.57 -2.29
C THR A 599 -0.39 -4.19 -1.65
N PHE A 600 0.34 -4.12 -0.54
CA PHE A 600 0.73 -2.87 0.14
C PHE A 600 2.23 -2.90 0.41
N VAL A 601 2.94 -1.84 0.02
CA VAL A 601 4.40 -1.76 0.09
C VAL A 601 4.84 -0.41 0.65
N LEU A 602 5.74 -0.45 1.63
CA LEU A 602 6.60 0.66 2.03
C LEU A 602 8.00 0.36 1.51
N GLU A 603 8.47 1.13 0.53
CA GLU A 603 9.81 0.98 -0.05
C GLU A 603 10.91 1.34 0.98
N ASP A 604 10.66 2.35 1.82
CA ASP A 604 11.46 2.68 3.00
C ASP A 604 10.58 3.11 4.19
N ALA A 605 10.45 2.23 5.18
CA ALA A 605 9.73 2.45 6.44
C ALA A 605 10.44 3.39 7.43
N GLY A 606 11.52 4.07 7.02
CA GLY A 606 12.11 5.21 7.75
C GLY A 606 12.16 6.51 6.95
N ALA A 607 11.51 6.56 5.78
CA ALA A 607 11.37 7.78 4.98
C ALA A 607 10.45 8.81 5.67
N HIS A 608 10.67 10.09 5.40
CA HIS A 608 9.86 11.19 5.93
C HIS A 608 9.55 12.17 4.77
N PRO A 609 8.30 12.24 4.27
CA PRO A 609 7.14 11.43 4.67
C PRO A 609 7.32 9.94 4.35
N LEU A 610 6.62 9.08 5.08
CA LEU A 610 6.43 7.68 4.73
C LEU A 610 5.54 7.61 3.49
N MET A 611 5.96 6.90 2.44
CA MET A 611 5.18 6.74 1.21
C MET A 611 4.75 5.29 1.05
N ALA A 612 3.44 5.05 1.07
CA ALA A 612 2.85 3.76 0.73
C ALA A 612 2.55 3.66 -0.76
N ARG A 613 2.79 2.48 -1.32
CA ARG A 613 2.22 2.02 -2.58
C ARG A 613 1.20 0.93 -2.29
N VAL A 614 0.04 1.02 -2.94
CA VAL A 614 -0.96 -0.04 -3.01
C VAL A 614 -1.14 -0.44 -4.46
N GLU A 615 -0.92 -1.72 -4.76
CA GLU A 615 -1.33 -2.32 -6.04
C GLU A 615 -2.70 -2.93 -5.78
N LEU A 616 -3.74 -2.19 -6.18
CA LEU A 616 -5.13 -2.48 -5.87
C LEU A 616 -5.66 -3.56 -6.81
N ARG A 617 -6.31 -4.58 -6.25
CA ARG A 617 -7.22 -5.46 -6.98
C ARG A 617 -8.47 -5.71 -6.16
N THR A 618 -9.64 -5.33 -6.69
CA THR A 618 -10.93 -5.53 -6.02
C THR A 618 -12.02 -6.09 -6.93
N GLU A 619 -13.01 -6.74 -6.31
CA GLU A 619 -14.28 -7.13 -6.93
C GLU A 619 -15.46 -6.61 -6.08
N SER A 620 -16.46 -6.00 -6.71
CA SER A 620 -17.56 -5.33 -6.01
C SER A 620 -18.83 -5.17 -6.86
N THR A 621 -19.89 -4.63 -6.27
CA THR A 621 -20.95 -3.95 -7.04
C THR A 621 -20.45 -2.59 -7.54
N ILE A 622 -21.00 -2.10 -8.66
CA ILE A 622 -20.68 -0.74 -9.15
C ILE A 622 -21.03 0.31 -8.09
N THR A 623 -22.17 0.14 -7.41
CA THR A 623 -22.62 0.98 -6.30
C THR A 623 -21.60 1.05 -5.16
N ALA A 624 -20.98 -0.07 -4.77
CA ALA A 624 -19.97 -0.09 -3.71
C ALA A 624 -18.67 0.60 -4.13
N ALA A 625 -18.23 0.41 -5.37
CA ALA A 625 -17.06 1.12 -5.91
C ALA A 625 -17.29 2.65 -5.95
N LEU A 626 -18.45 3.10 -6.43
CA LEU A 626 -18.83 4.53 -6.43
C LEU A 626 -18.98 5.09 -5.02
N SER A 627 -19.54 4.31 -4.09
CA SER A 627 -19.69 4.69 -2.68
C SER A 627 -18.35 4.94 -1.98
N LEU A 628 -17.33 4.12 -2.26
CA LEU A 628 -15.97 4.35 -1.75
C LEU A 628 -15.27 5.55 -2.43
N LEU A 629 -15.57 5.84 -3.70
CA LEU A 629 -15.03 7.00 -4.44
C LEU A 629 -15.68 8.35 -4.07
N ASP A 630 -16.79 8.34 -3.33
CA ASP A 630 -17.42 9.54 -2.77
C ASP A 630 -16.83 9.96 -1.41
N LEU A 631 -16.17 9.03 -0.73
CA LEU A 631 -15.48 9.34 0.53
C LEU A 631 -14.22 10.19 0.29
N PRO A 632 -13.87 11.11 1.22
CA PRO A 632 -12.58 11.78 1.19
C PRO A 632 -11.41 10.78 1.25
N PRO A 633 -10.28 11.03 0.58
CA PRO A 633 -9.93 12.26 -0.14
C PRO A 633 -10.45 12.35 -1.58
N PHE A 634 -11.25 11.39 -2.06
CA PHE A 634 -11.64 11.27 -3.46
C PHE A 634 -12.78 12.21 -3.88
N GLY A 635 -13.96 12.11 -3.23
CA GLY A 635 -15.09 13.03 -3.42
C GLY A 635 -15.67 13.16 -4.84
N TYR A 636 -15.46 12.17 -5.71
CA TYR A 636 -15.72 12.30 -7.16
C TYR A 636 -17.22 12.42 -7.54
N PRO A 637 -18.14 11.57 -7.02
CA PRO A 637 -19.57 11.68 -7.31
C PRO A 637 -20.18 12.99 -6.81
N SER A 638 -19.91 13.37 -5.55
CA SER A 638 -20.34 14.65 -4.96
C SER A 638 -19.83 15.87 -5.73
N GLY A 639 -18.57 15.87 -6.19
CA GLY A 639 -18.03 16.93 -7.06
C GLY A 639 -18.50 16.88 -8.52
N GLY A 640 -19.18 15.80 -8.92
CA GLY A 640 -19.67 15.56 -10.28
C GLY A 640 -21.19 15.64 -10.45
N GLY A 641 -21.96 15.63 -9.36
CA GLY A 641 -23.43 15.58 -9.38
C GLY A 641 -24.00 14.20 -9.76
N LEU A 642 -23.21 13.13 -9.70
CA LEU A 642 -23.70 11.75 -9.89
C LEU A 642 -24.00 11.12 -8.52
N ALA A 643 -25.12 10.42 -8.43
CA ALA A 643 -25.45 9.62 -7.25
C ALA A 643 -24.69 8.27 -7.25
N THR A 644 -24.44 7.70 -6.07
CA THR A 644 -23.71 6.43 -5.92
C THR A 644 -24.49 5.21 -6.43
N ASP A 645 -25.82 5.30 -6.51
CA ASP A 645 -26.76 4.29 -7.00
C ASP A 645 -27.10 4.45 -8.49
N VAL A 646 -26.47 5.39 -9.20
CA VAL A 646 -26.78 5.74 -10.60
C VAL A 646 -26.62 4.57 -11.59
N ALA A 647 -25.89 3.51 -11.23
CA ALA A 647 -25.77 2.29 -12.02
C ALA A 647 -25.62 1.03 -11.15
N GLU A 648 -26.33 -0.03 -11.53
CA GLU A 648 -26.20 -1.39 -11.03
C GLU A 648 -25.24 -2.21 -11.90
N GLY A 649 -24.65 -3.27 -11.33
CA GLY A 649 -23.74 -4.20 -12.01
C GLY A 649 -22.59 -4.61 -11.11
N ARG A 650 -21.58 -5.30 -11.67
CA ARG A 650 -20.31 -5.62 -10.97
C ARG A 650 -19.14 -4.83 -11.54
N ALA A 651 -18.24 -4.40 -10.67
CA ALA A 651 -16.96 -3.81 -11.02
C ALA A 651 -15.81 -4.73 -10.56
N ARG A 652 -14.85 -4.98 -11.45
CA ARG A 652 -13.50 -5.42 -11.10
C ARG A 652 -12.57 -4.23 -11.32
N VAL A 653 -11.80 -3.85 -10.30
CA VAL A 653 -10.90 -2.68 -10.35
C VAL A 653 -9.46 -3.15 -10.13
N GLU A 654 -8.55 -2.74 -11.00
CA GLU A 654 -7.13 -3.08 -10.98
C GLU A 654 -6.31 -1.80 -11.23
N GLY A 655 -5.32 -1.50 -10.38
CA GLY A 655 -4.60 -0.23 -10.47
C GLY A 655 -3.52 -0.03 -9.42
N ARG A 656 -2.92 1.16 -9.41
CA ARG A 656 -1.82 1.56 -8.51
C ARG A 656 -2.16 2.87 -7.83
N LEU A 657 -1.96 2.93 -6.51
CA LEU A 657 -2.10 4.15 -5.71
C LEU A 657 -0.80 4.39 -4.93
N ASP A 658 -0.19 5.57 -5.06
CA ASP A 658 0.90 6.03 -4.18
C ASP A 658 0.40 7.19 -3.31
N PHE A 659 0.55 7.10 -1.99
CA PHE A 659 0.11 8.15 -1.05
C PHE A 659 1.00 8.22 0.20
N PRO A 660 1.14 9.42 0.83
CA PRO A 660 1.84 9.54 2.10
C PRO A 660 1.04 8.89 3.25
N LEU A 661 1.74 8.27 4.19
CA LEU A 661 1.18 7.79 5.46
C LEU A 661 1.45 8.79 6.58
N GLY A 662 0.37 9.20 7.26
CA GLY A 662 0.42 10.10 8.42
C GLY A 662 0.12 11.56 8.08
N ASP A 663 -0.16 12.31 9.15
CA ASP A 663 -0.78 13.65 9.18
C ASP A 663 -2.23 13.68 8.66
N ASP A 664 -3.15 14.29 9.41
CA ASP A 664 -4.60 14.14 9.20
C ASP A 664 -5.16 15.01 8.06
N ARG A 665 -4.30 15.48 7.15
CA ARG A 665 -4.65 16.37 6.03
C ARG A 665 -4.86 15.55 4.75
N PRO A 666 -5.92 15.79 3.96
CA PRO A 666 -6.13 15.09 2.71
C PRO A 666 -4.94 15.35 1.75
N PRO A 667 -4.32 14.31 1.18
CA PRO A 667 -3.09 14.47 0.41
C PRO A 667 -3.31 15.23 -0.90
N GLU A 668 -2.72 16.42 -1.01
CA GLU A 668 -2.51 17.18 -2.26
C GLU A 668 -1.69 16.38 -3.31
N ARG A 669 -1.10 15.26 -2.90
CA ARG A 669 -0.33 14.33 -3.73
C ARG A 669 -0.72 12.88 -3.45
N VAL A 670 -1.81 12.44 -4.06
CA VAL A 670 -1.97 11.03 -4.42
C VAL A 670 -1.50 10.86 -5.87
N ASP A 671 -0.87 9.75 -6.17
CA ASP A 671 -0.73 9.25 -7.54
C ASP A 671 -1.69 8.08 -7.73
N TRP A 672 -2.48 8.10 -8.81
CA TRP A 672 -3.38 7.00 -9.15
C TRP A 672 -3.35 6.72 -10.66
N ASP A 673 -3.42 5.43 -10.97
CA ASP A 673 -3.62 4.88 -12.30
C ASP A 673 -4.54 3.67 -12.13
N ILE A 674 -5.79 3.77 -12.60
CA ILE A 674 -6.86 2.82 -12.26
C ILE A 674 -7.62 2.42 -13.53
N ALA A 675 -7.62 1.11 -13.81
CA ALA A 675 -8.50 0.49 -14.78
C ALA A 675 -9.63 -0.27 -14.07
N ALA A 676 -10.80 -0.37 -14.70
CA ALA A 676 -11.86 -1.25 -14.23
C ALA A 676 -12.65 -1.87 -15.38
N SER A 677 -12.97 -3.16 -15.26
CA SER A 677 -13.96 -3.81 -16.11
C SER A 677 -15.30 -3.86 -15.37
N LEU A 678 -16.30 -3.16 -15.91
CA LEU A 678 -17.67 -3.17 -15.43
C LEU A 678 -18.46 -4.22 -16.21
N SER A 679 -19.34 -4.97 -15.55
CA SER A 679 -20.09 -6.07 -16.17
C SER A 679 -21.54 -6.15 -15.67
N GLY A 680 -22.45 -6.54 -16.57
CA GLY A 680 -23.89 -6.57 -16.28
C GLY A 680 -24.45 -5.20 -15.88
N VAL A 681 -23.98 -4.14 -16.54
CA VAL A 681 -24.28 -2.75 -16.19
C VAL A 681 -25.73 -2.42 -16.57
N SER A 682 -26.47 -1.82 -15.64
CA SER A 682 -27.84 -1.33 -15.84
C SER A 682 -28.01 0.05 -15.19
N SER A 683 -28.65 0.99 -15.86
CA SER A 683 -28.99 2.30 -15.31
C SER A 683 -30.26 2.87 -15.93
N ALA A 684 -31.11 3.51 -15.13
CA ALA A 684 -32.18 4.39 -15.60
C ALA A 684 -31.91 5.89 -15.32
N GLY A 685 -30.79 6.21 -14.64
CA GLY A 685 -30.45 7.56 -14.19
C GLY A 685 -29.38 8.28 -15.01
N LEU A 686 -28.57 7.56 -15.81
CA LEU A 686 -27.49 8.15 -16.61
C LEU A 686 -27.98 8.92 -17.86
N LEU A 687 -29.26 8.81 -18.24
CA LEU A 687 -29.81 9.38 -19.47
C LEU A 687 -31.06 10.23 -19.23
N PRO A 688 -31.20 11.40 -19.90
CA PRO A 688 -32.43 12.19 -19.86
C PRO A 688 -33.67 11.39 -20.25
N GLY A 689 -34.80 11.70 -19.60
CA GLY A 689 -36.08 11.02 -19.83
C GLY A 689 -36.20 9.64 -19.16
N GLY A 690 -35.25 9.23 -18.32
CA GLY A 690 -35.33 7.96 -17.57
C GLY A 690 -35.09 6.71 -18.41
N ARG A 691 -34.40 6.85 -19.56
CA ARG A 691 -34.16 5.76 -20.50
C ARG A 691 -33.20 4.72 -19.91
N GLN A 692 -33.55 3.45 -20.04
CA GLN A 692 -32.69 2.38 -19.55
C GLN A 692 -31.48 2.16 -20.46
N LEU A 693 -30.28 2.38 -19.92
CA LEU A 693 -29.00 1.98 -20.46
C LEU A 693 -28.65 0.58 -19.91
N ALA A 694 -28.28 -0.35 -20.78
CA ALA A 694 -27.80 -1.67 -20.39
C ALA A 694 -26.54 -2.08 -21.18
N ALA A 695 -25.53 -2.64 -20.52
CA ALA A 695 -24.29 -3.09 -21.16
C ALA A 695 -23.76 -4.40 -20.56
N GLN A 696 -23.36 -5.35 -21.40
CA GLN A 696 -22.78 -6.62 -20.91
C GLN A 696 -21.40 -6.40 -20.28
N ALA A 697 -20.57 -5.56 -20.91
CA ALA A 697 -19.27 -5.15 -20.41
C ALA A 697 -18.94 -3.72 -20.87
N LEU A 698 -18.36 -2.92 -19.97
CA LEU A 698 -17.75 -1.62 -20.23
C LEU A 698 -16.34 -1.60 -19.62
N THR A 699 -15.41 -0.85 -20.21
CA THR A 699 -14.11 -0.54 -19.62
C THR A 699 -14.10 0.89 -19.10
N MET A 700 -13.54 1.10 -17.91
CA MET A 700 -13.26 2.40 -17.33
C MET A 700 -11.74 2.55 -17.12
N GLU A 701 -11.21 3.74 -17.40
CA GLU A 701 -9.82 4.13 -17.19
C GLU A 701 -9.79 5.50 -16.51
N VAL A 702 -8.97 5.66 -15.48
CA VAL A 702 -8.83 6.90 -14.70
C VAL A 702 -7.37 7.19 -14.41
N ASP A 703 -6.88 8.30 -14.97
CA ASP A 703 -5.55 8.85 -14.70
C ASP A 703 -5.68 10.26 -14.06
N ARG A 704 -4.60 11.06 -14.00
CA ARG A 704 -4.63 12.42 -13.44
C ARG A 704 -5.30 13.47 -14.34
N GLY A 705 -5.34 13.25 -15.66
CA GLY A 705 -5.84 14.18 -16.67
C GLY A 705 -7.12 13.73 -17.38
N ARG A 706 -7.49 12.45 -17.32
CA ARG A 706 -8.70 11.91 -17.96
C ARG A 706 -9.37 10.81 -17.14
N LEU A 707 -10.70 10.87 -17.11
CA LEU A 707 -11.60 9.76 -16.83
C LEU A 707 -12.27 9.35 -18.16
N SER A 708 -12.32 8.06 -18.47
CA SER A 708 -13.03 7.54 -19.64
C SER A 708 -13.76 6.24 -19.33
N VAL A 709 -14.98 6.07 -19.87
CA VAL A 709 -15.81 4.86 -19.76
C VAL A 709 -16.37 4.53 -21.14
N GLY A 710 -16.14 3.33 -21.65
CA GLY A 710 -16.60 2.95 -22.99
C GLY A 710 -16.93 1.48 -23.18
N GLY A 711 -17.69 1.17 -24.23
CA GLY A 711 -18.03 -0.21 -24.58
C GLY A 711 -19.30 -0.33 -25.44
N ARG A 712 -19.85 -1.55 -25.47
CA ARG A 712 -21.10 -1.86 -26.17
C ARG A 712 -22.27 -1.85 -25.20
N MET A 713 -23.22 -0.98 -25.47
CA MET A 713 -24.41 -0.74 -24.66
C MET A 713 -25.66 -0.74 -25.53
N ARG A 714 -26.82 -0.77 -24.89
CA ARG A 714 -28.13 -0.59 -25.51
C ARG A 714 -28.87 0.50 -24.75
N ILE A 715 -29.46 1.45 -25.47
CA ILE A 715 -30.32 2.51 -24.93
C ILE A 715 -31.75 2.14 -25.34
N GLY A 716 -32.57 1.73 -24.37
CA GLY A 716 -33.89 1.15 -24.65
C GLY A 716 -33.76 -0.07 -25.57
N ALA A 717 -34.19 0.06 -26.84
CA ALA A 717 -34.01 -0.95 -27.89
C ALA A 717 -32.70 -0.80 -28.69
N VAL A 718 -32.15 0.42 -28.81
CA VAL A 718 -31.11 0.78 -29.80
C VAL A 718 -29.71 0.34 -29.36
N PRO A 719 -28.95 -0.41 -30.18
CA PRO A 719 -27.55 -0.74 -29.91
C PRO A 719 -26.61 0.45 -30.16
N VAL A 720 -25.65 0.67 -29.26
CA VAL A 720 -24.70 1.78 -29.29
C VAL A 720 -23.30 1.30 -28.90
N GLN A 721 -22.29 1.71 -29.66
CA GLN A 721 -20.86 1.57 -29.31
C GLN A 721 -20.34 2.96 -28.99
N ALA A 722 -20.14 3.30 -27.71
CA ALA A 722 -19.74 4.66 -27.32
C ALA A 722 -18.71 4.67 -26.19
N THR A 723 -17.97 5.78 -26.14
CA THR A 723 -17.05 6.15 -25.07
C THR A 723 -17.44 7.54 -24.55
N TRP A 724 -17.76 7.61 -23.26
CA TRP A 724 -17.83 8.84 -22.50
C TRP A 724 -16.45 9.16 -21.92
N SER A 725 -16.08 10.43 -21.89
CA SER A 725 -14.82 10.90 -21.32
C SER A 725 -14.97 12.26 -20.67
N ARG A 726 -14.15 12.55 -19.67
CA ARG A 726 -14.10 13.83 -18.94
C ARG A 726 -12.66 14.18 -18.62
N ALA A 727 -12.26 15.42 -18.92
CA ALA A 727 -10.95 15.92 -18.54
C ALA A 727 -10.90 16.22 -17.02
N LEU A 728 -9.75 15.95 -16.40
CA LEU A 728 -9.48 16.12 -14.98
C LEU A 728 -8.34 17.14 -14.76
N GLY A 729 -8.30 17.75 -13.56
CA GLY A 729 -7.31 18.76 -13.18
C GLY A 729 -7.78 20.22 -13.36
N GLU A 730 -7.03 21.16 -12.78
CA GLU A 730 -7.31 22.61 -12.88
C GLU A 730 -7.27 23.10 -14.34
N GLY A 731 -8.12 24.07 -14.67
CA GLY A 731 -8.21 24.64 -16.02
C GLY A 731 -8.92 23.77 -17.06
N SER A 732 -9.17 22.47 -16.79
CA SER A 732 -9.89 21.56 -17.69
C SER A 732 -11.36 21.93 -17.95
N ALA A 733 -11.93 22.81 -17.11
CA ALA A 733 -13.36 23.11 -17.01
C ALA A 733 -14.27 21.87 -16.81
N GLY A 734 -13.70 20.69 -16.55
CA GLY A 734 -14.43 19.44 -16.36
C GLY A 734 -15.30 19.02 -17.54
N THR A 735 -15.03 19.49 -18.76
CA THR A 735 -15.87 19.23 -19.95
C THR A 735 -15.97 17.73 -20.21
N ALA A 736 -17.20 17.24 -20.37
CA ALA A 736 -17.47 15.86 -20.72
C ALA A 736 -17.80 15.72 -22.21
N ARG A 737 -17.42 14.60 -22.81
CA ARG A 737 -17.60 14.30 -24.23
C ARG A 737 -17.99 12.85 -24.43
N ILE A 738 -19.05 12.61 -25.19
CA ILE A 738 -19.43 11.27 -25.67
C ILE A 738 -19.04 11.21 -27.15
N GLU A 739 -18.38 10.14 -27.57
CA GLU A 739 -18.16 9.80 -28.97
C GLU A 739 -18.56 8.34 -29.21
N GLY A 740 -19.21 8.04 -30.33
CA GLY A 740 -19.64 6.68 -30.61
C GLY A 740 -20.30 6.47 -31.96
N GLU A 741 -20.72 5.24 -32.19
CA GLU A 741 -21.44 4.78 -33.37
C GLU A 741 -22.80 4.23 -32.95
N VAL A 742 -23.85 4.66 -33.66
CA VAL A 742 -25.26 4.30 -33.45
C VAL A 742 -25.84 3.68 -34.71
N THR A 743 -26.75 2.74 -34.57
CA THR A 743 -27.57 2.29 -35.71
C THR A 743 -28.65 3.33 -36.00
N LEU A 744 -28.72 3.78 -37.25
CA LEU A 744 -29.79 4.62 -37.80
C LEU A 744 -30.82 3.70 -38.46
N SER A 745 -32.04 3.68 -37.92
CA SER A 745 -33.16 2.85 -38.37
C SER A 745 -34.50 3.48 -37.93
N PRO A 746 -35.66 2.94 -38.33
CA PRO A 746 -36.95 3.38 -37.77
C PRO A 746 -37.00 3.29 -36.24
N GLU A 747 -36.46 2.23 -35.65
CA GLU A 747 -36.44 2.01 -34.20
C GLU A 747 -35.58 3.06 -33.46
N PHE A 748 -34.55 3.62 -34.11
CA PHE A 748 -33.82 4.77 -33.59
C PHE A 748 -34.68 6.04 -33.55
N LEU A 749 -35.50 6.28 -34.59
CA LEU A 749 -36.39 7.42 -34.63
C LEU A 749 -37.50 7.29 -33.58
N ASP A 750 -38.10 6.11 -33.45
CA ASP A 750 -39.14 5.80 -32.47
C ASP A 750 -38.61 5.90 -31.04
N GLU A 751 -37.45 5.30 -30.74
CA GLU A 751 -36.80 5.41 -29.43
C GLU A 751 -36.57 6.89 -29.10
N PHE A 752 -35.87 7.64 -29.94
CA PHE A 752 -35.51 9.04 -29.64
C PHE A 752 -36.63 10.06 -29.88
N GLY A 753 -37.83 9.65 -30.30
CA GLY A 753 -39.01 10.51 -30.47
C GLY A 753 -38.95 11.43 -31.70
N ILE A 754 -38.20 11.05 -32.73
CA ILE A 754 -37.94 11.86 -33.93
C ILE A 754 -39.06 11.63 -34.95
N ALA A 755 -40.14 12.40 -34.83
CA ALA A 755 -41.31 12.29 -35.72
C ALA A 755 -40.97 12.65 -37.18
N LEU A 756 -40.99 11.65 -38.06
CA LEU A 756 -40.90 11.76 -39.52
C LEU A 756 -42.09 11.03 -40.18
N PRO A 757 -42.48 11.36 -41.42
CA PRO A 757 -43.57 10.65 -42.12
C PRO A 757 -43.34 9.14 -42.30
N ASP A 758 -44.42 8.36 -42.23
CA ASP A 758 -44.38 6.90 -42.32
C ASP A 758 -43.62 6.40 -43.55
N GLY A 759 -42.57 5.61 -43.32
CA GLY A 759 -41.74 5.05 -44.38
C GLY A 759 -40.82 6.04 -45.09
N MET A 760 -40.61 7.26 -44.56
CA MET A 760 -39.55 8.16 -45.02
C MET A 760 -38.15 7.54 -44.84
N VAL A 761 -37.98 6.71 -43.81
CA VAL A 761 -36.75 5.95 -43.49
C VAL A 761 -37.06 4.46 -43.44
N ARG A 762 -36.17 3.61 -43.98
CA ARG A 762 -36.29 2.14 -43.95
C ARG A 762 -34.91 1.48 -43.89
N GLY A 763 -34.82 0.31 -43.27
CA GLY A 763 -33.55 -0.43 -43.13
C GLY A 763 -32.64 0.17 -42.06
N GLU A 764 -31.39 -0.32 -42.01
CA GLU A 764 -30.41 0.00 -40.98
C GLU A 764 -29.10 0.48 -41.61
N GLY A 765 -28.47 1.49 -41.01
CA GLY A 765 -27.11 1.91 -41.33
C GLY A 765 -26.40 2.49 -40.11
N GLN A 766 -25.14 2.89 -40.25
CA GLN A 766 -24.35 3.43 -39.13
C GLN A 766 -24.23 4.95 -39.19
N GLY A 767 -24.37 5.61 -38.04
CA GLY A 767 -24.03 7.02 -37.84
C GLY A 767 -23.01 7.17 -36.72
N ARG A 768 -21.98 8.00 -36.92
CA ARG A 768 -21.07 8.44 -35.86
C ARG A 768 -21.67 9.66 -35.18
N VAL A 769 -21.84 9.58 -33.86
CA VAL A 769 -22.36 10.65 -33.01
C VAL A 769 -21.26 11.18 -32.09
N SER A 770 -21.30 12.49 -31.82
CA SER A 770 -20.53 13.12 -30.75
C SER A 770 -21.42 14.09 -29.98
N LEU A 771 -21.28 14.12 -28.65
CA LEU A 771 -21.93 15.08 -27.76
C LEU A 771 -20.86 15.74 -26.91
N THR A 772 -20.93 17.07 -26.73
CA THR A 772 -20.01 17.82 -25.86
C THR A 772 -20.80 18.62 -24.84
N PHE A 773 -20.50 18.38 -23.57
CA PHE A 773 -21.13 18.98 -22.41
C PHE A 773 -20.22 20.11 -21.89
N PRO A 774 -20.56 21.39 -22.15
CA PRO A 774 -19.81 22.51 -21.61
C PRO A 774 -20.02 22.63 -20.09
N ALA A 775 -19.12 23.32 -19.39
CA ALA A 775 -19.27 23.60 -17.96
C ALA A 775 -20.52 24.44 -17.61
N SER A 776 -21.09 25.14 -18.61
CA SER A 776 -22.32 25.93 -18.51
C SER A 776 -22.98 26.06 -19.88
N GLY A 777 -24.30 25.89 -19.95
CA GLY A 777 -25.08 25.95 -21.20
C GLY A 777 -25.52 24.57 -21.71
N PRO A 778 -26.37 24.52 -22.75
CA PRO A 778 -26.90 23.26 -23.28
C PRO A 778 -25.79 22.45 -23.98
N PRO A 779 -25.78 21.10 -23.84
CA PRO A 779 -24.87 20.24 -24.60
C PRO A 779 -25.03 20.43 -26.11
N SER A 780 -23.92 20.42 -26.82
CA SER A 780 -23.90 20.42 -28.29
C SER A 780 -23.78 19.00 -28.82
N PHE A 781 -24.42 18.71 -29.95
CA PHE A 781 -24.34 17.41 -30.61
C PHE A 781 -23.97 17.55 -32.09
N ALA A 782 -23.30 16.54 -32.63
CA ALA A 782 -23.06 16.37 -34.06
C ALA A 782 -23.13 14.89 -34.44
N LEU A 783 -23.82 14.58 -35.53
CA LEU A 783 -24.06 13.25 -36.07
C LEU A 783 -23.70 13.23 -37.56
N SER A 784 -23.02 12.18 -38.00
CA SER A 784 -22.57 12.00 -39.39
C SER A 784 -22.77 10.56 -39.86
N SER A 785 -23.24 10.34 -41.09
CA SER A 785 -23.44 9.01 -41.67
C SER A 785 -23.22 9.01 -43.18
N ASP A 786 -22.75 7.90 -43.75
CA ASP A 786 -22.70 7.68 -45.20
C ASP A 786 -23.98 7.03 -45.78
N LEU A 787 -25.00 6.85 -44.94
CA LEU A 787 -26.32 6.33 -45.28
C LEU A 787 -26.32 4.95 -45.97
N ARG A 788 -25.23 4.18 -45.91
CA ARG A 788 -25.20 2.81 -46.44
C ARG A 788 -26.15 1.93 -45.61
N GLY A 789 -27.05 1.21 -46.29
CA GLY A 789 -28.10 0.40 -45.67
C GLY A 789 -29.37 1.18 -45.30
N VAL A 790 -29.30 2.51 -45.14
CA VAL A 790 -30.48 3.36 -44.93
C VAL A 790 -31.16 3.66 -46.25
N GLY A 791 -32.38 3.16 -46.45
CA GLY A 791 -33.28 3.62 -47.49
C GLY A 791 -34.00 4.89 -47.07
N LEU A 792 -34.05 5.89 -47.96
CA LEU A 792 -34.78 7.14 -47.74
C LEU A 792 -35.82 7.35 -48.85
N SER A 793 -36.95 7.99 -48.54
CA SER A 793 -38.05 8.20 -49.48
C SER A 793 -38.75 9.52 -49.17
N ILE A 794 -38.95 10.38 -50.19
CA ILE A 794 -39.74 11.61 -50.09
C ILE A 794 -40.73 11.60 -51.26
N PRO A 795 -41.87 10.89 -51.12
CA PRO A 795 -42.80 10.66 -52.23
C PRO A 795 -43.32 11.94 -52.89
N GLU A 796 -43.43 13.03 -52.14
CA GLU A 796 -43.99 14.33 -52.57
C GLU A 796 -43.17 14.97 -53.71
N ILE A 797 -41.86 14.70 -53.76
CA ILE A 797 -40.92 15.17 -54.79
C ILE A 797 -40.44 14.03 -55.70
N GLY A 798 -41.14 12.88 -55.70
CA GLY A 798 -40.80 11.71 -56.52
C GLY A 798 -39.46 11.05 -56.21
N TRP A 799 -38.77 11.44 -55.13
CA TRP A 799 -37.41 11.01 -54.83
C TRP A 799 -37.35 9.82 -53.87
N SER A 800 -36.44 8.90 -54.14
CA SER A 800 -36.04 7.87 -53.18
C SER A 800 -34.58 7.45 -53.35
N LYS A 801 -33.95 7.05 -52.24
CA LYS A 801 -32.64 6.45 -52.16
C LYS A 801 -32.79 5.00 -51.71
N ALA A 802 -32.34 4.06 -52.53
CA ALA A 802 -32.27 2.66 -52.14
C ALA A 802 -31.25 2.42 -50.99
N PRO A 803 -31.47 1.42 -50.10
CA PRO A 803 -30.51 1.00 -49.08
C PRO A 803 -29.08 0.74 -49.60
N ALA A 804 -28.96 0.21 -50.81
CA ALA A 804 -27.68 -0.12 -51.45
C ALA A 804 -26.89 1.11 -51.96
N ALA A 805 -27.54 2.28 -52.10
CA ALA A 805 -26.84 3.52 -52.44
C ALA A 805 -26.12 4.09 -51.20
N VAL A 806 -25.05 4.84 -51.42
CA VAL A 806 -24.41 5.69 -50.39
C VAL A 806 -24.91 7.14 -50.51
N GLY A 807 -24.61 7.94 -49.50
CA GLY A 807 -24.79 9.40 -49.48
C GLY A 807 -23.93 10.01 -48.38
N SER A 808 -24.32 11.18 -47.89
CA SER A 808 -23.81 11.76 -46.66
C SER A 808 -24.91 12.53 -45.94
N LEU A 809 -25.09 12.24 -44.65
CA LEU A 809 -25.92 13.00 -43.72
C LEU A 809 -25.00 13.64 -42.67
N GLU A 810 -25.14 14.95 -42.46
CA GLU A 810 -24.63 15.66 -41.29
C GLU A 810 -25.80 16.32 -40.56
N VAL A 811 -25.84 16.19 -39.23
CA VAL A 811 -26.81 16.88 -38.36
C VAL A 811 -26.06 17.42 -37.14
N ALA A 812 -26.20 18.70 -36.82
CA ALA A 812 -25.58 19.28 -35.63
C ALA A 812 -26.44 20.40 -35.02
N GLY A 813 -26.29 20.62 -33.71
CA GLY A 813 -27.03 21.64 -32.97
C GLY A 813 -26.89 21.48 -31.46
N THR A 814 -27.95 21.81 -30.71
CA THR A 814 -27.95 21.86 -29.24
C THR A 814 -29.14 21.14 -28.60
N LEU A 815 -28.89 20.54 -27.44
CA LEU A 815 -29.85 19.80 -26.62
C LEU A 815 -30.23 20.65 -25.40
N GLY A 816 -31.13 21.62 -25.60
CA GLY A 816 -31.84 22.30 -24.51
C GLY A 816 -33.21 21.64 -24.23
N ASP A 817 -34.02 22.28 -23.40
CA ASP A 817 -35.41 21.85 -23.11
C ASP A 817 -36.25 21.69 -24.38
N THR A 818 -35.97 22.52 -25.40
CA THR A 818 -36.37 22.29 -26.79
C THR A 818 -35.10 22.03 -27.62
N PRO A 819 -34.91 20.82 -28.18
CA PRO A 819 -33.78 20.51 -29.06
C PRO A 819 -33.79 21.37 -30.34
N ARG A 820 -32.61 21.76 -30.80
CA ARG A 820 -32.42 22.62 -31.98
C ARG A 820 -31.40 22.03 -32.94
N VAL A 821 -31.70 22.05 -34.24
CA VAL A 821 -30.81 21.57 -35.29
C VAL A 821 -30.30 22.78 -36.09
N ASP A 822 -29.11 23.27 -35.75
CA ASP A 822 -28.53 24.46 -36.38
C ASP A 822 -27.90 24.17 -37.75
N ARG A 823 -27.56 22.90 -38.03
CA ARG A 823 -27.07 22.40 -39.32
C ARG A 823 -27.69 21.05 -39.64
N LEU A 824 -28.31 20.95 -40.81
CA LEU A 824 -28.71 19.70 -41.47
C LEU A 824 -28.16 19.75 -42.91
N VAL A 825 -27.40 18.72 -43.30
CA VAL A 825 -26.92 18.53 -44.68
C VAL A 825 -27.20 17.10 -45.10
N LEU A 826 -27.87 16.92 -46.23
CA LEU A 826 -28.16 15.62 -46.83
C LEU A 826 -27.75 15.68 -48.30
N SER A 827 -26.80 14.85 -48.71
CA SER A 827 -26.43 14.67 -50.12
C SER A 827 -26.51 13.19 -50.49
N ALA A 828 -27.21 12.89 -51.59
CA ALA A 828 -27.48 11.55 -52.05
C ALA A 828 -27.74 11.57 -53.58
N PRO A 829 -27.71 10.42 -54.28
CA PRO A 829 -28.07 10.37 -55.69
C PRO A 829 -29.45 11.00 -55.98
N GLY A 830 -29.46 12.12 -56.70
CA GLY A 830 -30.67 12.87 -57.07
C GLY A 830 -31.22 13.83 -56.01
N LEU A 831 -30.56 14.04 -54.86
CA LEU A 831 -30.99 14.98 -53.82
C LEU A 831 -29.80 15.63 -53.10
N ASP A 832 -29.78 16.96 -53.04
CA ASP A 832 -28.94 17.71 -52.10
C ASP A 832 -29.80 18.69 -51.31
N ALA A 833 -29.72 18.68 -50.00
CA ALA A 833 -30.41 19.59 -49.10
C ALA A 833 -29.46 20.13 -48.03
N ALA A 834 -29.52 21.43 -47.75
CA ALA A 834 -28.78 22.08 -46.67
C ALA A 834 -29.68 23.07 -45.94
N GLY A 835 -29.68 23.08 -44.60
CA GLY A 835 -30.60 23.90 -43.81
C GLY A 835 -30.49 23.74 -42.29
N SER A 836 -31.56 24.10 -41.60
CA SER A 836 -31.72 24.01 -40.13
C SER A 836 -33.16 23.68 -39.74
N VAL A 837 -33.38 23.19 -38.51
CA VAL A 837 -34.69 22.78 -37.98
C VAL A 837 -34.93 23.38 -36.59
N THR A 838 -36.10 24.00 -36.41
CA THR A 838 -36.67 24.36 -35.10
C THR A 838 -37.89 23.50 -34.79
N LEU A 839 -37.97 23.05 -33.54
CA LEU A 839 -39.14 22.42 -32.95
C LEU A 839 -39.93 23.45 -32.15
N ARG A 840 -41.19 23.13 -31.82
CA ARG A 840 -42.05 23.97 -31.00
C ARG A 840 -41.70 23.85 -29.50
N GLU A 841 -41.87 24.93 -28.75
CA GLU A 841 -41.61 24.99 -27.30
C GLU A 841 -42.52 24.03 -26.49
N ASP A 842 -43.68 23.68 -27.04
CA ASP A 842 -44.64 22.71 -26.49
C ASP A 842 -44.23 21.23 -26.77
N GLY A 843 -43.13 21.00 -27.50
CA GLY A 843 -42.68 19.69 -27.95
C GLY A 843 -43.58 19.04 -29.02
N ALA A 844 -44.66 19.70 -29.46
CA ALA A 844 -45.70 19.13 -30.34
C ALA A 844 -45.32 19.15 -31.84
N GLY A 845 -44.06 18.84 -32.14
CA GLY A 845 -43.53 18.66 -33.49
C GLY A 845 -42.81 19.89 -34.08
N LEU A 846 -42.79 19.94 -35.42
CA LEU A 846 -42.07 20.92 -36.22
C LEU A 846 -42.60 22.35 -36.01
N ASP A 847 -41.68 23.31 -35.80
CA ASP A 847 -41.96 24.74 -36.01
C ASP A 847 -41.54 25.12 -37.45
N ARG A 848 -40.28 24.91 -37.81
CA ARG A 848 -39.75 25.28 -39.14
C ARG A 848 -38.59 24.39 -39.57
N LEU A 849 -38.64 23.92 -40.82
CA LEU A 849 -37.48 23.40 -41.55
C LEU A 849 -37.09 24.47 -42.57
N ALA A 850 -35.92 25.07 -42.44
CA ALA A 850 -35.44 26.10 -43.36
C ALA A 850 -34.26 25.56 -44.17
N LEU A 851 -34.52 25.11 -45.40
CA LEU A 851 -33.49 24.70 -46.36
C LEU A 851 -32.97 25.93 -47.11
N SER A 852 -31.72 26.31 -46.88
CA SER A 852 -31.02 27.34 -47.65
C SER A 852 -30.76 26.91 -49.10
N ARG A 853 -30.76 25.60 -49.36
CA ARG A 853 -30.83 25.00 -50.69
C ARG A 853 -31.47 23.61 -50.64
N LEU A 854 -32.35 23.34 -51.60
CA LEU A 854 -32.87 22.03 -51.94
C LEU A 854 -32.72 21.85 -53.46
N ARG A 855 -31.93 20.85 -53.87
CA ARG A 855 -31.77 20.41 -55.25
C ARG A 855 -32.34 19.01 -55.44
N VAL A 856 -33.24 18.83 -56.41
CA VAL A 856 -33.88 17.54 -56.71
C VAL A 856 -33.69 17.22 -58.19
N GLY A 857 -33.03 16.09 -58.47
CA GLY A 857 -32.66 15.68 -59.84
C GLY A 857 -31.94 16.80 -60.60
N GLY A 858 -32.48 17.15 -61.76
CA GLY A 858 -32.15 18.37 -62.50
C GLY A 858 -33.29 19.41 -62.52
N TRP A 859 -34.41 19.15 -61.84
CA TRP A 859 -35.68 19.87 -62.05
C TRP A 859 -36.01 20.91 -60.97
N LEU A 860 -35.37 20.86 -59.80
CA LEU A 860 -35.51 21.86 -58.74
C LEU A 860 -34.13 22.21 -58.19
N ASP A 861 -33.86 23.51 -58.00
CA ASP A 861 -32.74 24.04 -57.23
C ASP A 861 -33.15 25.38 -56.60
N ALA A 862 -33.61 25.36 -55.35
CA ALA A 862 -34.22 26.52 -54.69
C ALA A 862 -34.04 26.50 -53.14
N PRO A 863 -34.08 27.65 -52.46
CA PRO A 863 -34.31 27.68 -51.01
C PRO A 863 -35.77 27.32 -50.70
N VAL A 864 -36.00 26.48 -49.70
CA VAL A 864 -37.34 25.96 -49.34
C VAL A 864 -37.53 25.96 -47.84
N THR A 865 -38.60 26.61 -47.36
CA THR A 865 -39.00 26.59 -45.95
C THR A 865 -40.32 25.83 -45.79
N LEU A 866 -40.33 24.82 -44.92
CA LEU A 866 -41.55 24.21 -44.40
C LEU A 866 -41.90 24.86 -43.06
N VAL A 867 -43.16 25.26 -42.88
CA VAL A 867 -43.69 25.87 -41.65
C VAL A 867 -44.73 24.92 -41.04
N GLY A 868 -44.46 24.47 -39.82
CA GLY A 868 -45.33 23.53 -39.09
C GLY A 868 -46.62 24.18 -38.62
N ARG A 869 -47.74 23.43 -38.72
CA ARG A 869 -49.10 23.94 -38.48
C ARG A 869 -49.89 23.11 -37.45
N GLY A 870 -49.19 22.50 -36.48
CA GLY A 870 -49.81 21.84 -35.32
C GLY A 870 -50.74 20.68 -35.68
N GLY A 871 -50.24 19.70 -36.43
CA GLY A 871 -51.01 18.54 -36.90
C GLY A 871 -51.66 18.70 -38.28
N ALA A 872 -51.87 19.93 -38.75
CA ALA A 872 -52.21 20.19 -40.16
C ALA A 872 -50.97 20.13 -41.05
N ALA A 873 -51.17 19.85 -42.36
CA ALA A 873 -50.10 19.79 -43.34
C ALA A 873 -49.28 21.11 -43.36
N PRO A 874 -47.93 21.02 -43.44
CA PRO A 874 -47.06 22.18 -43.34
C PRO A 874 -47.26 23.15 -44.50
N GLY A 875 -47.13 24.46 -44.21
CA GLY A 875 -47.01 25.45 -45.27
C GLY A 875 -45.66 25.34 -45.96
N VAL A 876 -45.61 25.54 -47.27
CA VAL A 876 -44.40 25.41 -48.09
C VAL A 876 -44.10 26.76 -48.72
N VAL A 877 -42.87 27.26 -48.55
CA VAL A 877 -42.41 28.53 -49.13
C VAL A 877 -41.15 28.29 -49.93
N LEU A 878 -41.18 28.59 -51.23
CA LEU A 878 -40.00 28.71 -52.09
C LEU A 878 -39.69 30.19 -52.29
N ASP A 879 -38.45 30.61 -52.06
CA ASP A 879 -38.06 32.02 -52.07
C ASP A 879 -36.86 32.31 -53.00
N GLY A 880 -37.02 31.99 -54.28
CA GLY A 880 -36.00 32.14 -55.33
C GLY A 880 -35.60 30.81 -55.96
N GLY A 881 -34.55 30.81 -56.77
CA GLY A 881 -34.02 29.63 -57.45
C GLY A 881 -34.80 29.25 -58.71
N SER A 882 -34.65 28.00 -59.15
CA SER A 882 -35.17 27.51 -60.43
C SER A 882 -35.96 26.21 -60.34
N LEU A 883 -37.02 26.12 -61.15
CA LEU A 883 -37.86 24.94 -61.37
C LEU A 883 -37.94 24.66 -62.87
N ASP A 884 -37.75 23.42 -63.32
CA ASP A 884 -37.89 23.01 -64.72
C ASP A 884 -38.97 21.94 -64.87
N LEU A 885 -40.12 22.35 -65.43
CA LEU A 885 -41.29 21.48 -65.58
C LEU A 885 -41.13 20.37 -66.62
N ARG A 886 -40.04 20.37 -67.42
CA ARG A 886 -39.78 19.34 -68.43
C ARG A 886 -39.29 18.04 -67.79
N ASP A 887 -38.46 18.17 -66.75
CA ASP A 887 -37.82 17.08 -66.02
C ASP A 887 -38.47 16.84 -64.63
N ALA A 888 -39.55 17.56 -64.31
CA ALA A 888 -40.18 17.58 -62.99
C ALA A 888 -41.04 16.34 -62.70
N ALA A 889 -40.42 15.35 -62.04
CA ALA A 889 -41.10 14.18 -61.50
C ALA A 889 -41.83 14.50 -60.17
N PHE A 890 -42.92 15.25 -60.23
CA PHE A 890 -43.83 15.41 -59.08
C PHE A 890 -44.45 14.04 -58.75
N GLY A 891 -44.28 13.56 -57.52
CA GLY A 891 -44.76 12.23 -57.15
C GLY A 891 -46.26 12.20 -56.89
N GLY A 892 -46.87 11.03 -57.12
CA GLY A 892 -48.29 10.77 -56.89
C GLY A 892 -48.65 10.70 -55.41
N GLY A 893 -48.59 11.82 -54.70
CA GLY A 893 -49.08 11.94 -53.33
C GLY A 893 -50.56 11.57 -53.24
N GLY A 894 -50.91 10.65 -52.33
CA GLY A 894 -52.31 10.35 -52.02
C GLY A 894 -53.04 11.61 -51.54
N GLY A 895 -54.34 11.72 -51.85
CA GLY A 895 -55.13 12.96 -51.74
C GLY A 895 -55.44 13.46 -50.32
N GLY A 896 -54.41 13.67 -49.51
CA GLY A 896 -54.48 14.41 -48.24
C GLY A 896 -54.56 15.93 -48.44
N GLU A 897 -54.68 16.65 -47.33
CA GLU A 897 -54.74 18.11 -47.33
C GLU A 897 -53.38 18.71 -47.74
N VAL A 898 -53.35 19.49 -48.83
CA VAL A 898 -52.15 20.21 -49.26
C VAL A 898 -52.06 21.54 -48.51
N GLY A 899 -50.96 21.76 -47.79
CA GLY A 899 -50.71 23.02 -47.08
C GLY A 899 -50.56 24.21 -48.03
N PRO A 900 -50.66 25.46 -47.53
CA PRO A 900 -50.49 26.65 -48.34
C PRO A 900 -49.08 26.69 -48.96
N LEU A 901 -49.02 26.88 -50.27
CA LEU A 901 -47.79 26.90 -51.07
C LEU A 901 -47.56 28.30 -51.64
N THR A 902 -46.53 28.98 -51.16
CA THR A 902 -46.03 30.25 -51.71
C THR A 902 -44.80 29.98 -52.55
N VAL A 903 -44.78 30.45 -53.80
CA VAL A 903 -43.71 30.17 -54.76
C VAL A 903 -43.19 31.46 -55.37
N THR A 904 -42.01 31.90 -54.94
CA THR A 904 -41.15 32.83 -55.68
C THR A 904 -40.06 32.03 -56.37
N LEU A 905 -39.85 32.25 -57.68
CA LEU A 905 -38.76 31.63 -58.46
C LEU A 905 -38.11 32.69 -59.35
N ASP A 906 -36.78 32.64 -59.48
CA ASP A 906 -36.04 33.44 -60.45
C ASP A 906 -36.38 32.98 -61.89
N ARG A 907 -36.50 31.66 -62.08
CA ARG A 907 -36.81 31.03 -63.37
C ARG A 907 -37.65 29.76 -63.22
N LEU A 908 -38.82 29.76 -63.84
CA LEU A 908 -39.65 28.59 -64.10
C LEU A 908 -39.54 28.20 -65.59
N GLN A 909 -38.82 27.14 -65.92
CA GLN A 909 -38.76 26.62 -67.29
C GLN A 909 -40.02 25.79 -67.59
N VAL A 910 -40.63 25.98 -68.76
CA VAL A 910 -41.91 25.35 -69.16
C VAL A 910 -41.74 24.48 -70.41
N THR A 911 -41.02 24.98 -71.42
CA THR A 911 -40.59 24.25 -72.61
C THR A 911 -39.15 24.63 -72.94
N GLU A 912 -38.51 24.03 -73.94
CA GLU A 912 -37.12 24.41 -74.31
C GLU A 912 -36.98 25.91 -74.63
N GLY A 913 -37.96 26.49 -75.32
CA GLY A 913 -37.97 27.91 -75.71
C GLY A 913 -38.68 28.87 -74.75
N ILE A 914 -39.39 28.38 -73.73
CA ILE A 914 -40.27 29.22 -72.88
C ILE A 914 -39.96 29.02 -71.40
N ALA A 915 -39.59 30.11 -70.73
CA ALA A 915 -39.52 30.23 -69.28
C ALA A 915 -40.35 31.43 -68.76
N LEU A 916 -40.86 31.32 -67.54
CA LEU A 916 -41.39 32.43 -66.76
C LEU A 916 -40.35 32.87 -65.72
N THR A 917 -39.80 34.05 -65.90
CA THR A 917 -38.83 34.67 -65.00
C THR A 917 -39.50 35.58 -63.97
N ALA A 918 -38.86 35.76 -62.81
CA ALA A 918 -39.40 36.51 -61.67
C ALA A 918 -40.83 36.07 -61.28
N PHE A 919 -41.05 34.76 -61.34
CA PHE A 919 -42.33 34.11 -61.11
C PHE A 919 -42.73 34.24 -59.64
N ARG A 920 -44.00 34.58 -59.39
CA ARG A 920 -44.61 34.61 -58.06
C ARG A 920 -46.00 34.00 -58.14
N GLY A 921 -46.27 32.98 -57.32
CA GLY A 921 -47.58 32.36 -57.21
C GLY A 921 -47.95 32.00 -55.78
N GLU A 922 -49.24 32.12 -55.48
CA GLU A 922 -49.84 31.70 -54.22
C GLU A 922 -50.88 30.62 -54.53
N PHE A 923 -50.71 29.46 -53.90
CA PHE A 923 -51.52 28.27 -54.17
C PHE A 923 -52.00 27.60 -52.86
N GLY A 924 -53.21 27.08 -52.88
CA GLY A 924 -53.83 26.34 -51.79
C GLY A 924 -55.33 26.18 -51.99
N GLY A 925 -55.96 25.32 -51.18
CA GLY A 925 -57.41 25.17 -51.18
C GLY A 925 -57.88 23.78 -50.76
N ALA A 926 -59.05 23.72 -50.14
CA ALA A 926 -59.75 22.47 -49.92
C ALA A 926 -60.22 21.89 -51.27
N GLY A 927 -59.67 20.75 -51.68
CA GLY A 927 -59.96 20.08 -52.96
C GLY A 927 -58.80 20.05 -53.96
N GLY A 928 -57.65 20.64 -53.66
CA GLY A 928 -56.42 20.47 -54.44
C GLY A 928 -55.63 21.77 -54.66
N LEU A 929 -54.48 21.65 -55.33
CA LEU A 929 -53.63 22.79 -55.64
C LEU A 929 -54.32 23.71 -56.67
N SER A 930 -54.78 24.87 -56.20
CA SER A 930 -55.37 25.93 -57.02
C SER A 930 -54.79 27.28 -56.60
N GLY A 931 -54.74 28.27 -57.50
CA GLY A 931 -54.16 29.56 -57.14
C GLY A 931 -53.96 30.53 -58.30
N THR A 932 -53.24 31.61 -58.02
CA THR A 932 -52.90 32.63 -59.01
C THR A 932 -51.39 32.85 -59.08
N PHE A 933 -50.89 33.23 -60.25
CA PHE A 933 -49.48 33.52 -60.44
C PHE A 933 -49.25 34.72 -61.37
N THR A 934 -48.04 35.26 -61.29
CA THR A 934 -47.50 36.31 -62.15
C THR A 934 -46.08 35.94 -62.56
N GLY A 935 -45.62 36.45 -63.70
CA GLY A 935 -44.26 36.24 -64.18
C GLY A 935 -43.98 37.01 -65.47
N ARG A 936 -42.79 36.84 -66.04
CA ARG A 936 -42.38 37.46 -67.30
C ARG A 936 -41.86 36.42 -68.27
N ILE A 937 -42.46 36.31 -69.47
CA ILE A 937 -42.01 35.38 -70.51
C ILE A 937 -40.59 35.77 -70.92
N ASN A 938 -39.64 34.86 -70.73
CA ASN A 938 -38.22 35.01 -71.10
C ASN A 938 -37.60 36.37 -70.70
N GLY A 939 -37.98 36.93 -69.55
CA GLY A 939 -37.54 38.25 -69.06
C GLY A 939 -38.33 39.46 -69.60
N GLY A 940 -39.01 39.29 -70.73
CA GLY A 940 -39.80 40.31 -71.42
C GLY A 940 -41.21 40.50 -70.83
N THR A 941 -42.24 40.25 -71.62
CA THR A 941 -43.61 40.65 -71.33
C THR A 941 -44.20 39.97 -70.11
N ALA A 942 -44.87 40.78 -69.28
CA ALA A 942 -45.55 40.32 -68.07
C ALA A 942 -46.82 39.52 -68.42
N VAL A 943 -47.02 38.44 -67.67
CA VAL A 943 -48.21 37.59 -67.70
C VAL A 943 -48.79 37.40 -66.31
N GLN A 944 -50.10 37.22 -66.26
CA GLN A 944 -50.84 36.81 -65.08
C GLN A 944 -51.56 35.50 -65.40
N GLY A 945 -51.72 34.61 -64.44
CA GLY A 945 -52.39 33.35 -64.67
C GLY A 945 -53.11 32.77 -63.45
N THR A 946 -54.00 31.83 -63.73
CA THR A 946 -54.76 31.06 -62.74
C THR A 946 -54.56 29.58 -63.01
N LEU A 947 -54.25 28.82 -61.96
CA LEU A 947 -54.06 27.38 -61.99
C LEU A 947 -55.18 26.71 -61.19
N VAL A 948 -55.82 25.69 -61.76
CA VAL A 948 -56.90 24.92 -61.10
C VAL A 948 -56.73 23.42 -61.37
N PRO A 949 -57.12 22.54 -60.43
CA PRO A 949 -57.07 21.10 -60.64
C PRO A 949 -58.14 20.66 -61.64
N GLU A 950 -57.76 19.85 -62.62
CA GLU A 950 -58.64 19.26 -63.63
C GLU A 950 -58.12 17.86 -64.00
N ASN A 951 -58.96 16.83 -63.89
CA ASN A 951 -58.64 15.43 -64.22
C ASN A 951 -57.35 14.90 -63.56
N GLY A 952 -57.10 15.25 -62.30
CA GLY A 952 -55.89 14.84 -61.55
C GLY A 952 -54.60 15.56 -61.97
N ARG A 953 -54.69 16.54 -62.87
CA ARG A 953 -53.59 17.42 -63.30
C ARG A 953 -54.06 18.87 -63.21
N PHE A 954 -53.39 19.81 -63.89
CA PHE A 954 -53.68 21.23 -63.80
C PHE A 954 -54.12 21.83 -65.13
N ALA A 955 -55.28 22.50 -65.12
CA ALA A 955 -55.66 23.43 -66.17
C ALA A 955 -55.12 24.83 -65.83
N VAL A 956 -54.57 25.50 -66.84
CA VAL A 956 -53.87 26.79 -66.68
C VAL A 956 -54.47 27.81 -67.62
N ARG A 957 -54.82 28.98 -67.10
CA ARG A 957 -55.19 30.15 -67.92
C ARG A 957 -54.13 31.22 -67.75
N VAL A 958 -53.64 31.77 -68.86
CA VAL A 958 -52.61 32.81 -68.93
C VAL A 958 -53.16 34.01 -69.68
N ARG A 959 -52.89 35.22 -69.17
CA ARG A 959 -53.32 36.48 -69.76
C ARG A 959 -52.18 37.47 -69.85
N SER A 960 -52.21 38.31 -70.89
CA SER A 960 -51.34 39.49 -71.00
C SER A 960 -52.07 40.70 -71.58
N ALA A 961 -51.62 41.88 -71.16
CA ALA A 961 -52.03 43.17 -71.72
C ALA A 961 -51.17 43.63 -72.91
N ASP A 962 -50.15 42.86 -73.29
CA ASP A 962 -49.40 43.00 -74.55
C ASP A 962 -49.24 41.62 -75.21
N ALA A 963 -50.21 41.26 -76.06
CA ALA A 963 -50.19 39.98 -76.77
C ALA A 963 -49.00 39.89 -77.72
N GLY A 964 -48.73 40.94 -78.49
CA GLY A 964 -47.59 40.98 -79.41
C GLY A 964 -46.26 40.78 -78.69
N GLY A 965 -46.07 41.44 -77.56
CA GLY A 965 -44.91 41.20 -76.71
C GLY A 965 -44.85 39.78 -76.15
N ALA A 966 -45.96 39.22 -75.67
CA ALA A 966 -45.99 37.83 -75.18
C ALA A 966 -45.64 36.80 -76.28
N ILE A 967 -46.08 37.03 -77.52
CA ILE A 967 -45.81 36.15 -78.68
C ILE A 967 -44.37 36.32 -79.19
N ARG A 968 -43.84 37.56 -79.19
CA ARG A 968 -42.43 37.86 -79.46
C ARG A 968 -41.51 37.18 -78.47
N ASP A 969 -41.75 37.39 -77.18
CA ASP A 969 -40.85 36.96 -76.11
C ASP A 969 -40.92 35.43 -75.91
N ALA A 970 -42.02 34.79 -76.32
CA ALA A 970 -42.13 33.33 -76.45
C ALA A 970 -41.47 32.76 -77.73
N GLY A 971 -40.89 33.61 -78.59
CA GLY A 971 -40.11 33.21 -79.77
C GLY A 971 -40.89 32.94 -81.06
N PHE A 972 -42.21 33.21 -81.11
CA PHE A 972 -43.05 32.85 -82.26
C PHE A 972 -43.11 33.92 -83.37
N LEU A 973 -43.21 35.21 -83.02
CA LEU A 973 -43.25 36.32 -83.97
C LEU A 973 -42.44 37.51 -83.44
N PRO A 974 -41.18 37.72 -83.88
CA PRO A 974 -40.27 38.67 -83.25
C PRO A 974 -40.74 40.14 -83.31
N ASN A 975 -41.52 40.49 -84.33
CA ASN A 975 -41.95 41.87 -84.61
C ASN A 975 -43.46 42.09 -84.40
N ALA A 976 -44.07 41.30 -83.51
CA ALA A 976 -45.42 41.52 -83.02
C ALA A 976 -45.46 42.53 -81.85
N THR A 977 -46.50 43.37 -81.81
CA THR A 977 -46.68 44.42 -80.78
C THR A 977 -48.15 44.67 -80.45
N GLY A 978 -48.45 44.86 -79.17
CA GLY A 978 -49.75 45.31 -78.67
C GLY A 978 -50.83 44.23 -78.63
N GLY A 979 -52.05 44.64 -78.27
CA GLY A 979 -53.20 43.75 -78.14
C GLY A 979 -53.26 43.00 -76.80
N SER A 980 -54.33 42.23 -76.57
CA SER A 980 -54.51 41.43 -75.35
C SER A 980 -54.60 39.94 -75.65
N LEU A 981 -54.03 39.12 -74.76
CA LEU A 981 -53.96 37.66 -74.87
C LEU A 981 -54.77 37.02 -73.74
N ASP A 982 -55.56 36.00 -74.08
CA ASP A 982 -56.24 35.09 -73.15
C ASP A 982 -56.05 33.66 -73.67
N LEU A 983 -55.14 32.93 -73.03
CA LEU A 983 -54.73 31.55 -73.34
C LEU A 983 -55.28 30.61 -72.28
N VAL A 984 -55.89 29.49 -72.68
CA VAL A 984 -56.31 28.38 -71.81
C VAL A 984 -55.61 27.11 -72.26
N LEU A 985 -54.96 26.41 -71.34
CA LEU A 985 -54.35 25.09 -71.53
C LEU A 985 -55.07 24.08 -70.63
N ARG A 986 -55.52 22.97 -71.22
CA ARG A 986 -56.24 21.88 -70.53
C ARG A 986 -55.47 20.56 -70.68
N PRO A 987 -55.23 19.81 -69.59
CA PRO A 987 -54.41 18.60 -69.64
C PRO A 987 -55.16 17.44 -70.32
N VAL A 988 -54.59 16.89 -71.38
CA VAL A 988 -55.19 15.82 -72.21
C VAL A 988 -54.18 14.70 -72.45
N GLY A 989 -54.62 13.46 -72.67
CA GLY A 989 -53.72 12.32 -72.96
C GLY A 989 -52.64 12.10 -71.89
N GLY A 990 -51.44 11.72 -72.31
CA GLY A 990 -50.28 11.49 -71.44
C GLY A 990 -49.65 12.77 -70.87
N GLU A 991 -48.56 12.64 -70.13
CA GLU A 991 -47.83 13.77 -69.52
C GLU A 991 -47.27 14.74 -70.57
N GLY A 992 -47.01 15.98 -70.16
CA GLY A 992 -46.58 17.08 -71.04
C GLY A 992 -47.57 17.48 -72.15
N THR A 993 -48.77 16.89 -72.21
CA THR A 993 -49.71 17.05 -73.32
C THR A 993 -50.93 17.89 -72.92
N PHE A 994 -51.21 18.94 -73.69
CA PHE A 994 -52.26 19.92 -73.40
C PHE A 994 -53.03 20.34 -74.66
N ASP A 995 -54.36 20.37 -74.57
CA ASP A 995 -55.20 21.09 -75.53
C ASP A 995 -55.25 22.57 -75.16
N GLY A 996 -54.85 23.41 -76.10
CA GLY A 996 -54.75 24.86 -75.95
C GLY A 996 -55.75 25.60 -76.81
N THR A 997 -56.40 26.61 -76.23
CA THR A 997 -57.12 27.64 -76.96
C THR A 997 -56.54 29.01 -76.65
N ALA A 998 -56.15 29.77 -77.67
CA ALA A 998 -55.62 31.12 -77.54
C ALA A 998 -56.51 32.10 -78.28
N VAL A 999 -56.89 33.17 -77.58
CA VAL A 999 -57.60 34.33 -78.15
C VAL A 999 -56.73 35.56 -77.96
N ILE A 1000 -56.37 36.18 -79.07
CA ILE A 1000 -55.62 37.43 -79.15
C ILE A 1000 -56.54 38.49 -79.76
N ARG A 1001 -56.48 39.74 -79.27
CA ARG A 1001 -57.24 40.87 -79.86
C ARG A 1001 -56.37 42.08 -80.09
N GLN A 1002 -56.60 42.81 -81.17
CA GLN A 1002 -55.95 44.09 -81.50
C GLN A 1002 -54.41 44.03 -81.55
N VAL A 1003 -53.86 42.95 -82.11
CA VAL A 1003 -52.41 42.75 -82.27
C VAL A 1003 -51.91 43.34 -83.60
N ARG A 1004 -50.66 43.82 -83.64
CA ARG A 1004 -50.03 44.35 -84.86
C ARG A 1004 -48.69 43.70 -85.13
N VAL A 1005 -48.46 43.28 -86.37
CA VAL A 1005 -47.21 42.67 -86.84
C VAL A 1005 -46.54 43.60 -87.85
N ARG A 1006 -45.24 43.83 -87.69
CA ARG A 1006 -44.34 44.51 -88.64
C ARG A 1006 -43.25 43.55 -89.10
N GLU A 1007 -42.49 43.92 -90.13
CA GLU A 1007 -41.16 43.36 -90.42
C GLU A 1007 -41.09 41.82 -90.28
N ALA A 1008 -42.03 41.10 -90.92
CA ALA A 1008 -42.17 39.65 -90.79
C ALA A 1008 -41.83 38.97 -92.14
N PRO A 1009 -40.63 38.40 -92.32
CA PRO A 1009 -40.19 37.82 -93.60
C PRO A 1009 -41.16 36.77 -94.17
N GLU A 1010 -41.77 35.97 -93.28
CA GLU A 1010 -42.85 35.02 -93.56
C GLU A 1010 -44.01 35.66 -94.33
N LEU A 1011 -44.53 36.77 -93.81
CA LEU A 1011 -45.68 37.47 -94.36
C LEU A 1011 -45.28 38.33 -95.56
N ALA A 1012 -44.05 38.86 -95.58
CA ALA A 1012 -43.52 39.61 -96.73
C ALA A 1012 -43.41 38.72 -97.97
N GLN A 1013 -42.79 37.53 -97.85
CA GLN A 1013 -42.70 36.55 -98.93
C GLN A 1013 -44.09 36.06 -99.38
N LEU A 1014 -45.00 35.80 -98.43
CA LEU A 1014 -46.37 35.40 -98.75
C LEU A 1014 -47.14 36.49 -99.51
N LEU A 1015 -46.96 37.77 -99.16
CA LEU A 1015 -47.63 38.92 -99.81
C LEU A 1015 -47.02 39.26 -101.17
N ASP A 1016 -45.70 39.08 -101.34
CA ASP A 1016 -44.99 39.26 -102.62
C ASP A 1016 -45.38 38.18 -103.64
N ALA A 1017 -45.44 36.92 -103.20
CA ALA A 1017 -45.84 35.77 -104.02
C ALA A 1017 -47.32 35.83 -104.52
N ILE A 1018 -48.18 36.63 -103.88
CA ILE A 1018 -49.52 36.99 -104.38
C ILE A 1018 -49.59 38.41 -104.99
N SER A 1019 -48.48 39.13 -104.99
CA SER A 1019 -48.27 40.47 -105.56
C SER A 1019 -49.32 41.52 -105.14
N VAL A 1020 -49.73 41.52 -103.87
CA VAL A 1020 -50.74 42.46 -103.36
C VAL A 1020 -50.12 43.81 -103.01
N VAL A 1021 -50.22 44.73 -103.97
CA VAL A 1021 -49.80 46.14 -103.84
C VAL A 1021 -50.50 46.80 -102.65
N GLY A 1022 -49.71 47.46 -101.79
CA GLY A 1022 -50.19 48.20 -100.62
C GLY A 1022 -50.03 47.45 -99.28
N LEU A 1023 -50.38 46.16 -99.22
CA LEU A 1023 -50.22 45.39 -97.96
C LEU A 1023 -48.75 45.18 -97.57
N LEU A 1024 -47.87 44.96 -98.56
CA LEU A 1024 -46.42 44.86 -98.33
C LEU A 1024 -45.84 46.17 -97.75
N GLN A 1025 -46.22 47.31 -98.34
CA GLN A 1025 -45.85 48.65 -97.84
C GLN A 1025 -46.41 48.93 -96.44
N GLN A 1026 -47.57 48.36 -96.09
CA GLN A 1026 -48.11 48.46 -94.74
C GLN A 1026 -47.30 47.61 -93.75
N LEU A 1027 -46.85 46.40 -94.12
CA LEU A 1027 -46.04 45.52 -93.27
C LEU A 1027 -44.68 46.13 -92.92
N ASP A 1028 -44.02 46.78 -93.89
CA ASP A 1028 -42.74 47.49 -93.72
C ASP A 1028 -42.88 48.84 -92.99
N GLY A 1029 -44.09 49.42 -93.00
CA GLY A 1029 -44.38 50.74 -92.44
C GLY A 1029 -45.10 50.71 -91.10
N GLN A 1030 -46.43 50.86 -91.12
CA GLN A 1030 -47.24 50.99 -89.89
C GLN A 1030 -47.50 49.65 -89.18
N GLY A 1031 -47.41 48.54 -89.91
CA GLY A 1031 -47.74 47.18 -89.49
C GLY A 1031 -49.12 46.71 -89.93
N LEU A 1032 -49.24 45.41 -90.18
CA LEU A 1032 -50.52 44.72 -90.40
C LEU A 1032 -51.22 44.54 -89.05
N ALA A 1033 -52.45 45.04 -88.95
CA ALA A 1033 -53.28 44.95 -87.74
C ALA A 1033 -54.31 43.83 -87.88
N PHE A 1034 -54.45 43.03 -86.82
CA PHE A 1034 -55.46 41.96 -86.70
C PHE A 1034 -56.36 42.23 -85.50
N ASP A 1035 -57.67 42.29 -85.75
CA ASP A 1035 -58.69 42.58 -84.75
C ASP A 1035 -58.88 41.39 -83.79
N SER A 1036 -58.86 40.17 -84.32
CA SER A 1036 -58.69 38.94 -83.54
C SER A 1036 -57.70 37.96 -84.19
N VAL A 1037 -57.07 37.14 -83.35
CA VAL A 1037 -56.45 35.89 -83.75
C VAL A 1037 -56.94 34.81 -82.79
N ASP A 1038 -57.54 33.76 -83.33
CA ASP A 1038 -58.20 32.69 -82.60
C ASP A 1038 -57.56 31.35 -83.01
N ALA A 1039 -57.06 30.56 -82.04
CA ALA A 1039 -56.33 29.32 -82.31
C ALA A 1039 -56.72 28.16 -81.38
N GLU A 1040 -56.87 26.98 -81.98
CA GLU A 1040 -57.10 25.66 -81.38
C GLU A 1040 -55.91 24.75 -81.73
N PHE A 1041 -55.16 24.31 -80.73
CA PHE A 1041 -53.94 23.52 -80.91
C PHE A 1041 -53.73 22.50 -79.79
N ARG A 1042 -52.91 21.48 -80.03
CA ARG A 1042 -52.41 20.56 -78.99
C ARG A 1042 -50.90 20.70 -78.87
N ILE A 1043 -50.42 20.99 -77.67
CA ILE A 1043 -49.01 20.84 -77.30
C ILE A 1043 -48.78 19.38 -76.92
N ALA A 1044 -47.76 18.76 -77.50
CA ALA A 1044 -47.15 17.52 -77.05
C ALA A 1044 -45.62 17.74 -76.95
N PRO A 1045 -44.87 16.88 -76.23
CA PRO A 1045 -43.43 17.10 -76.01
C PRO A 1045 -42.58 17.23 -77.28
N ASP A 1046 -42.97 16.60 -78.38
CA ASP A 1046 -42.23 16.60 -79.66
C ASP A 1046 -42.77 17.58 -80.71
N ARG A 1047 -44.02 18.06 -80.56
CA ARG A 1047 -44.70 18.90 -81.55
C ARG A 1047 -45.84 19.74 -80.97
N VAL A 1048 -46.06 20.92 -81.55
CA VAL A 1048 -47.33 21.65 -81.47
C VAL A 1048 -48.15 21.34 -82.73
N THR A 1049 -49.31 20.75 -82.54
CA THR A 1049 -50.28 20.44 -83.60
C THR A 1049 -51.31 21.56 -83.68
N ILE A 1050 -51.28 22.36 -84.74
CA ILE A 1050 -52.25 23.44 -84.98
C ILE A 1050 -53.40 22.85 -85.80
N ALA A 1051 -54.52 22.56 -85.14
CA ALA A 1051 -55.72 22.06 -85.80
C ALA A 1051 -56.51 23.18 -86.50
N ARG A 1052 -56.46 24.39 -85.92
CA ARG A 1052 -56.97 25.63 -86.53
C ARG A 1052 -56.29 26.84 -85.92
N ALA A 1053 -55.77 27.75 -86.73
CA ALA A 1053 -55.55 29.13 -86.35
C ALA A 1053 -56.17 30.05 -87.41
N ALA A 1054 -56.78 31.16 -86.99
CA ALA A 1054 -57.32 32.17 -87.89
C ALA A 1054 -56.99 33.57 -87.37
N ALA A 1055 -56.43 34.42 -88.23
CA ALA A 1055 -56.17 35.82 -87.97
C ALA A 1055 -57.04 36.69 -88.89
N VAL A 1056 -57.76 37.66 -88.32
CA VAL A 1056 -58.70 38.51 -89.05
C VAL A 1056 -58.38 39.97 -88.77
N GLY A 1057 -58.14 40.76 -89.82
CA GLY A 1057 -57.94 42.20 -89.74
C GLY A 1057 -58.60 42.95 -90.90
N PRO A 1058 -58.60 44.30 -90.89
CA PRO A 1058 -59.45 45.10 -91.77
C PRO A 1058 -59.20 44.91 -93.28
N GLY A 1059 -57.97 44.54 -93.67
CA GLY A 1059 -57.58 44.32 -95.06
C GLY A 1059 -57.02 42.92 -95.35
N LEU A 1060 -57.06 41.99 -94.38
CA LEU A 1060 -56.43 40.67 -94.55
C LEU A 1060 -57.04 39.63 -93.60
N GLY A 1061 -57.48 38.50 -94.17
CA GLY A 1061 -57.75 37.27 -93.43
C GLY A 1061 -56.66 36.23 -93.70
N ILE A 1062 -56.27 35.47 -92.68
CA ILE A 1062 -55.36 34.31 -92.79
C ILE A 1062 -55.97 33.15 -92.00
N SER A 1063 -56.01 31.94 -92.57
CA SER A 1063 -56.16 30.68 -91.83
C SER A 1063 -54.89 29.85 -91.94
N VAL A 1064 -54.59 29.05 -90.90
CA VAL A 1064 -53.43 28.15 -90.84
C VAL A 1064 -53.82 26.85 -90.13
N ASP A 1065 -53.34 25.71 -90.64
CA ASP A 1065 -53.29 24.43 -89.94
C ASP A 1065 -52.00 23.65 -90.28
N GLY A 1066 -51.60 22.71 -89.42
CA GLY A 1066 -50.38 21.91 -89.60
C GLY A 1066 -49.57 21.70 -88.32
N TYR A 1067 -48.25 21.60 -88.47
CA TYR A 1067 -47.35 21.20 -87.38
C TYR A 1067 -46.19 22.18 -87.21
N TYR A 1068 -45.83 22.43 -85.96
CA TYR A 1068 -44.56 23.02 -85.54
C TYR A 1068 -43.82 22.01 -84.65
N MET A 1069 -42.53 21.78 -84.92
CA MET A 1069 -41.69 20.83 -84.20
C MET A 1069 -40.57 21.61 -83.49
N PRO A 1070 -40.68 21.89 -82.18
CA PRO A 1070 -39.78 22.81 -81.48
C PRO A 1070 -38.31 22.38 -81.49
N GLY A 1071 -38.01 21.11 -81.17
CA GLY A 1071 -36.64 20.60 -81.07
C GLY A 1071 -35.78 20.76 -82.34
N PRO A 1072 -36.26 20.34 -83.54
CA PRO A 1072 -35.57 20.62 -84.80
C PRO A 1072 -35.76 22.05 -85.32
N GLY A 1073 -36.59 22.87 -84.67
CA GLY A 1073 -36.88 24.26 -85.08
C GLY A 1073 -37.60 24.36 -86.43
N THR A 1074 -38.40 23.37 -86.81
CA THR A 1074 -39.05 23.29 -88.13
C THR A 1074 -40.57 23.43 -88.08
N LEU A 1075 -41.12 24.04 -89.13
CA LEU A 1075 -42.56 24.13 -89.39
C LEU A 1075 -42.95 23.41 -90.70
N ASP A 1076 -44.16 22.88 -90.73
CA ASP A 1076 -44.84 22.36 -91.92
C ASP A 1076 -46.32 22.75 -91.82
N LEU A 1077 -46.59 23.97 -92.28
CA LEU A 1077 -47.89 24.64 -92.19
C LEU A 1077 -48.51 24.78 -93.58
N GLN A 1078 -49.83 24.79 -93.62
CA GLN A 1078 -50.61 25.18 -94.78
C GLN A 1078 -51.69 26.17 -94.37
N GLY A 1079 -52.21 26.94 -95.31
CA GLY A 1079 -53.19 27.97 -94.99
C GLY A 1079 -53.88 28.58 -96.20
N VAL A 1080 -54.77 29.53 -95.91
CA VAL A 1080 -55.40 30.40 -96.92
C VAL A 1080 -55.15 31.85 -96.52
N VAL A 1081 -54.73 32.68 -97.48
CA VAL A 1081 -54.64 34.14 -97.32
C VAL A 1081 -55.69 34.85 -98.20
N SER A 1082 -56.47 35.75 -97.60
CA SER A 1082 -57.59 36.44 -98.23
C SER A 1082 -57.43 37.97 -98.12
N PRO A 1083 -56.91 38.64 -99.17
CA PRO A 1083 -56.75 40.11 -99.20
C PRO A 1083 -58.06 40.92 -99.26
N PHE A 1084 -59.20 40.25 -99.41
CA PHE A 1084 -60.52 40.88 -99.56
C PHE A 1084 -61.55 40.28 -98.58
N TYR A 1085 -61.10 39.88 -97.38
CA TYR A 1085 -61.93 39.19 -96.40
C TYR A 1085 -63.28 39.90 -96.13
N PHE A 1086 -63.26 41.24 -96.03
CA PHE A 1086 -64.43 42.09 -95.75
C PHE A 1086 -65.56 42.01 -96.80
N ILE A 1087 -65.27 41.64 -98.05
CA ILE A 1087 -66.29 41.52 -99.11
C ILE A 1087 -67.24 40.32 -98.85
N ASN A 1088 -66.84 39.38 -97.99
CA ASN A 1088 -67.48 38.06 -97.88
C ASN A 1088 -68.52 37.93 -96.77
N ALA A 1089 -68.88 39.02 -96.08
CA ALA A 1089 -69.85 39.00 -94.96
C ALA A 1089 -71.26 38.50 -95.35
N ILE A 1090 -71.57 38.40 -96.65
CA ILE A 1090 -72.87 37.98 -97.19
C ILE A 1090 -72.92 36.45 -97.48
N GLY A 1091 -71.79 35.72 -97.38
CA GLY A 1091 -71.69 34.30 -97.79
C GLY A 1091 -71.06 33.34 -96.78
N SER A 1092 -70.91 33.73 -95.51
CA SER A 1092 -70.07 33.05 -94.51
C SER A 1092 -70.45 31.60 -94.15
N VAL A 1093 -71.65 31.13 -94.51
CA VAL A 1093 -72.13 29.75 -94.28
C VAL A 1093 -71.31 28.69 -95.03
N LEU A 1094 -70.53 29.09 -96.06
CA LEU A 1094 -69.84 28.18 -96.98
C LEU A 1094 -68.30 28.13 -96.81
N THR A 1095 -67.73 28.76 -95.77
CA THR A 1095 -66.27 28.95 -95.61
C THR A 1095 -65.84 28.92 -94.15
N ARG A 1096 -64.61 28.48 -93.85
CA ARG A 1096 -64.07 28.53 -92.48
C ARG A 1096 -63.68 29.96 -92.07
N PRO A 1097 -63.58 30.27 -90.76
CA PRO A 1097 -63.05 31.55 -90.28
C PRO A 1097 -61.67 31.89 -90.87
N GLY A 1098 -61.44 33.16 -91.22
CA GLY A 1098 -60.20 33.63 -91.84
C GLY A 1098 -60.05 33.38 -93.36
N GLU A 1099 -60.79 32.44 -93.96
CA GLU A 1099 -60.53 31.98 -95.33
C GLU A 1099 -61.19 32.83 -96.44
N GLY A 1100 -62.36 33.41 -96.17
CA GLY A 1100 -63.15 34.15 -97.17
C GLY A 1100 -63.64 33.32 -98.36
N LEU A 1101 -64.49 33.91 -99.22
CA LEU A 1101 -64.97 33.26 -100.45
C LEU A 1101 -63.88 33.16 -101.51
N VAL A 1102 -62.92 34.09 -101.48
CA VAL A 1102 -61.78 34.23 -102.41
C VAL A 1102 -60.50 34.33 -101.59
N GLY A 1103 -59.48 33.54 -101.95
CA GLY A 1103 -58.19 33.51 -101.26
C GLY A 1103 -57.19 32.55 -101.92
N PHE A 1104 -55.92 32.72 -101.60
CA PHE A 1104 -54.82 31.90 -102.11
C PHE A 1104 -54.45 30.81 -101.10
N ASN A 1105 -54.31 29.55 -101.55
CA ASN A 1105 -53.74 28.50 -100.71
C ASN A 1105 -52.21 28.67 -100.64
N PHE A 1106 -51.63 28.50 -99.46
CA PHE A 1106 -50.17 28.55 -99.26
C PHE A 1106 -49.65 27.42 -98.37
N THR A 1107 -48.34 27.17 -98.44
CA THR A 1107 -47.59 26.27 -97.55
C THR A 1107 -46.32 26.95 -97.07
N LEU A 1108 -45.94 26.74 -95.81
CA LEU A 1108 -44.68 27.17 -95.22
C LEU A 1108 -43.95 25.92 -94.73
N ARG A 1109 -42.71 25.69 -95.17
CA ARG A 1109 -41.94 24.47 -94.82
C ARG A 1109 -40.47 24.74 -94.52
N GLY A 1110 -39.94 24.13 -93.47
CA GLY A 1110 -38.52 24.20 -93.12
C GLY A 1110 -38.27 24.95 -91.81
N PRO A 1111 -37.06 25.51 -91.60
CA PRO A 1111 -36.69 26.18 -90.36
C PRO A 1111 -37.53 27.44 -90.10
N VAL A 1112 -37.95 27.67 -88.85
CA VAL A 1112 -38.84 28.80 -88.46
C VAL A 1112 -38.31 30.19 -88.85
N GLY A 1113 -36.99 30.37 -88.97
CA GLY A 1113 -36.39 31.65 -89.37
C GLY A 1113 -36.16 31.84 -90.88
N SER A 1114 -36.41 30.82 -91.70
CA SER A 1114 -36.23 30.87 -93.16
C SER A 1114 -36.91 29.68 -93.88
N PRO A 1115 -38.24 29.52 -93.80
CA PRO A 1115 -38.93 28.43 -94.48
C PRO A 1115 -39.19 28.76 -95.96
N GLU A 1116 -39.38 27.71 -96.76
CA GLU A 1116 -39.84 27.80 -98.13
C GLU A 1116 -41.33 28.16 -98.18
N VAL A 1117 -41.64 29.32 -98.77
CA VAL A 1117 -43.00 29.81 -98.97
C VAL A 1117 -43.53 29.38 -100.32
N GLY A 1118 -44.45 28.41 -100.33
CA GLY A 1118 -45.17 27.96 -101.52
C GLY A 1118 -46.56 28.59 -101.60
N VAL A 1119 -46.95 29.09 -102.77
CA VAL A 1119 -48.29 29.68 -103.00
C VAL A 1119 -48.91 29.11 -104.28
N ASN A 1120 -50.20 28.77 -104.24
CA ASN A 1120 -50.96 28.33 -105.40
C ASN A 1120 -51.86 29.47 -105.94
N PRO A 1121 -51.45 30.19 -107.01
CA PRO A 1121 -52.25 31.27 -107.58
C PRO A 1121 -53.58 30.80 -108.20
N LEU A 1122 -53.68 29.52 -108.62
CA LEU A 1122 -54.91 28.98 -109.21
C LEU A 1122 -56.04 28.81 -108.18
N SER A 1123 -55.71 28.73 -106.88
CA SER A 1123 -56.70 28.68 -105.81
C SER A 1123 -57.59 29.93 -105.77
N LEU A 1124 -57.12 31.08 -106.25
CA LEU A 1124 -57.89 32.32 -106.33
C LEU A 1124 -59.20 32.18 -107.13
N LEU A 1125 -59.18 31.35 -108.19
CA LEU A 1125 -60.32 31.10 -109.07
C LEU A 1125 -61.26 30.01 -108.54
N THR A 1126 -60.95 29.41 -107.38
CA THR A 1126 -61.66 28.27 -106.82
C THR A 1126 -62.59 28.71 -105.67
N PRO A 1127 -63.92 28.50 -105.77
CA PRO A 1127 -64.85 28.79 -104.68
C PRO A 1127 -64.50 28.02 -103.41
N GLY A 1128 -64.69 28.62 -102.23
CA GLY A 1128 -64.14 28.15 -100.95
C GLY A 1128 -64.26 26.65 -100.68
N MET A 1129 -65.46 26.07 -100.84
CA MET A 1129 -65.70 24.63 -100.62
C MET A 1129 -64.86 23.68 -101.49
N PHE A 1130 -64.32 24.15 -102.63
CA PHE A 1130 -63.48 23.35 -103.53
C PHE A 1130 -61.97 23.61 -103.35
N ARG A 1131 -61.56 24.64 -102.60
CA ARG A 1131 -60.13 24.91 -102.31
C ARG A 1131 -59.47 23.83 -101.44
N GLU A 1132 -60.28 23.05 -100.73
CA GLU A 1132 -59.86 21.87 -99.96
C GLU A 1132 -59.08 20.85 -100.81
N ILE A 1133 -59.43 20.69 -102.10
CA ILE A 1133 -58.83 19.70 -103.02
C ILE A 1133 -57.33 19.97 -103.26
N PHE A 1134 -56.88 21.22 -103.06
CA PHE A 1134 -55.50 21.65 -103.25
C PHE A 1134 -54.68 21.72 -101.95
N ARG A 1135 -55.15 21.12 -100.85
CA ARG A 1135 -54.45 21.06 -99.56
C ARG A 1135 -54.58 19.68 -98.91
N ARG A 1136 -53.76 19.36 -97.90
CA ARG A 1136 -53.97 18.12 -97.10
C ARG A 1136 -55.14 18.33 -96.14
N ALA A 1137 -55.67 17.24 -95.59
CA ALA A 1137 -56.60 17.34 -94.46
C ALA A 1137 -55.91 18.06 -93.26
N PRO A 1138 -56.65 18.89 -92.49
CA PRO A 1138 -56.14 19.48 -91.25
C PRO A 1138 -55.79 18.41 -90.22
N PRO A 1139 -54.88 18.68 -89.28
CA PRO A 1139 -54.63 17.78 -88.15
C PRO A 1139 -55.86 17.68 -87.24
N GLU A 1140 -56.39 16.47 -87.03
CA GLU A 1140 -57.45 16.24 -86.04
C GLU A 1140 -56.86 16.12 -84.63
N LEU A 1141 -57.43 16.84 -83.66
CA LEU A 1141 -57.15 16.62 -82.25
C LEU A 1141 -57.95 15.40 -81.78
N GLY A 1142 -57.29 14.24 -81.73
CA GLY A 1142 -57.91 13.00 -81.25
C GLY A 1142 -58.50 13.16 -79.84
N ARG A 1143 -59.73 12.68 -79.66
CA ARG A 1143 -60.46 12.70 -78.37
C ARG A 1143 -59.83 11.78 -77.34
#